data_AF-A0A0H2U274-F1
#
_entry.id   AF-A0A0H2U274-F1
#
_cell.length_a   1.000
_cell.length_b   1.000
_cell.length_c   1.000
_cell.angle_alpha   90.00
_cell.angle_beta   90.00
_cell.angle_gamma   90.00
#
_symmetry.space_group_name_H-M   'P 1'
#
loop_
_entity.id
_entity.type
_entity.pdbx_description
1 polymer ?
#
loop_
_entity_poly.entity_id
_entity_poly.type
_entity_poly.pdbx_seq_one_letter_code
_entity_poly.pdbx_strand_id
1 'polypeptide(L)'
;MLQPRRGSAYVCWNCLARGLRPRAAICVPDLQRPRATSMLLPACPRASIGVQTFATVKRHRPPNGRPPNGRHPTGRHPKRGAPAAADPAEPKQPSLRERLAQWDQENGQAAVADKDSLVFRLPWTAHNSSTRTQTSQGAVDLDEEARVNSDEQVDFDLEQDLQPLSSGVQTGDLVEFLSNAQRARQMAVCIARIDGIDHFYADNGRWSFTRGASTMFIVPGFATEAEIAPVRDALPPPGTSEAALLELREKDQGPSRALGEGLLSKMAEFSERAIAAMQLYSGRLENAHKAVLESGRSFITAKEATEMVLPHHARDADTLEFSNEAVYAVHRAMLKHEEGFCPSFRASFGLRGCLYEVLPTTDVDAVRAVQKMVRLYYLDQTSQSPDSMPDKRRAKYRLDRFVSRARRQIDRSRRLRDHSADMGLLGPCLPLSGAEAEANAVAGEEDDELLRARGWMDEEEDAEIMRFMYLWAASRKFSTNSDINVFGSTILKALDRYGHAGRLDVSVGWMFLQEVGWILPWDFAARHMLPPPGLHVSRTGGLLNRPGPVAPKALQRDVYPGKRRDWGDTKIYCIDSASTTDVDDGLSIERTDTPGQYWIHVHVADPASAILPGDPAAKFAETITQTIYLPGHYEPMFPGDTVKDHFSLAPGRRCLTFSAKVDESGVVLDLAITPGIARNVVYMTVDELAILCPFAPGPKAPQDSIRVGPELPPEEIPSAETKPLSRISDLSPEDVEDLKLLSRLTDARRAVLEANGGMPASAFR
;
A
#
# COMPACT_ATOMS: atom_id res chain seq x y z
N MET A 1 38.13 23.63 21.32
CA MET A 1 38.07 22.82 22.56
C MET A 1 36.95 23.37 23.44
N LEU A 2 35.81 22.68 23.48
CA LEU A 2 34.75 22.84 24.48
C LEU A 2 34.23 21.42 24.72
N GLN A 3 34.48 20.85 25.90
CA GLN A 3 33.95 19.55 26.30
C GLN A 3 32.46 19.68 26.65
N PRO A 4 31.57 18.76 26.24
CA PRO A 4 30.21 18.73 26.72
C PRO A 4 30.17 18.13 28.14
N ARG A 5 29.45 18.80 29.05
CA ARG A 5 29.15 18.29 30.39
C ARG A 5 28.24 17.06 30.28
N ARG A 6 28.54 16.00 31.02
CA ARG A 6 27.67 14.83 31.20
C ARG A 6 26.34 15.28 31.85
N GLY A 7 25.21 15.05 31.18
CA GLY A 7 23.87 15.15 31.80
C GLY A 7 22.76 15.86 31.01
N SER A 8 22.95 16.37 29.79
CA SER A 8 21.85 16.97 29.00
C SER A 8 21.27 16.00 27.98
N ALA A 9 19.93 16.00 27.86
CA ALA A 9 19.20 15.29 26.81
C ALA A 9 19.74 15.65 25.41
N TYR A 10 19.86 14.65 24.55
CA TYR A 10 20.34 14.79 23.18
C TYR A 10 19.44 15.76 22.40
N VAL A 11 20.02 16.86 21.91
CA VAL A 11 19.36 17.80 20.98
C VAL A 11 20.02 17.61 19.62
N CYS A 12 19.23 17.27 18.59
CA CYS A 12 19.77 17.06 17.25
C CYS A 12 20.33 18.37 16.66
N TRP A 13 21.30 18.24 15.76
CA TRP A 13 22.03 19.37 15.18
C TRP A 13 21.11 20.36 14.43
N ASN A 14 19.99 19.88 13.89
CA ASN A 14 18.99 20.71 13.22
C ASN A 14 18.25 21.66 14.18
N CYS A 15 18.02 21.24 15.42
CA CYS A 15 17.39 22.06 16.45
C CYS A 15 18.36 23.13 16.97
N LEU A 16 19.65 22.82 17.08
CA LEU A 16 20.69 23.77 17.46
C LEU A 16 20.89 24.86 16.38
N ALA A 17 20.82 24.48 15.10
CA ALA A 17 21.02 25.40 13.97
C ALA A 17 19.84 26.39 13.78
N ARG A 18 18.61 26.03 14.20
CA ARG A 18 17.44 26.91 14.11
C ARG A 18 17.40 27.99 15.19
N GLY A 19 18.06 27.77 16.33
CA GLY A 19 18.14 28.75 17.43
C GLY A 19 19.14 29.89 17.21
N LEU A 20 19.99 29.80 16.18
CA LEU A 20 21.10 30.72 15.94
C LEU A 20 20.99 31.36 14.54
N ARG A 21 19.98 32.20 14.30
CA ARG A 21 20.06 33.21 13.22
C ARG A 21 19.69 34.60 13.76
N PRO A 22 20.57 35.61 13.64
CA PRO A 22 20.23 36.98 13.92
C PRO A 22 19.32 37.56 12.84
N ARG A 23 18.33 38.35 13.28
CA ARG A 23 17.51 39.23 12.43
C ARG A 23 18.42 40.15 11.62
N ALA A 24 18.36 40.06 10.29
CA ALA A 24 18.89 41.09 9.39
C ALA A 24 17.95 41.22 8.18
N ALA A 25 17.64 42.48 7.89
CA ALA A 25 16.66 42.92 6.92
C ALA A 25 17.32 43.30 5.58
N ILE A 26 16.46 43.49 4.58
CA ILE A 26 16.59 44.41 3.43
C ILE A 26 17.18 43.88 2.09
N CYS A 27 16.39 44.21 1.05
CA CYS A 27 16.68 44.45 -0.37
C CYS A 27 16.78 43.29 -1.37
N VAL A 28 15.65 43.14 -2.07
CA VAL A 28 15.52 42.75 -3.49
C VAL A 28 16.28 43.75 -4.38
N PRO A 29 16.95 43.27 -5.43
CA PRO A 29 16.98 43.99 -6.71
C PRO A 29 16.36 43.15 -7.84
N ASP A 30 15.50 43.84 -8.58
CA ASP A 30 14.96 43.48 -9.89
C ASP A 30 16.00 42.90 -10.85
N LEU A 31 15.69 41.74 -11.45
CA LEU A 31 16.31 41.28 -12.70
C LEU A 31 15.22 40.73 -13.64
N GLN A 32 14.66 41.69 -14.38
CA GLN A 32 14.31 41.67 -15.81
C GLN A 32 13.92 40.33 -16.46
N ARG A 33 12.65 40.29 -16.88
CA ARG A 33 12.08 39.37 -17.88
C ARG A 33 12.87 39.39 -19.21
N PRO A 34 13.20 38.22 -19.80
CA PRO A 34 13.44 38.14 -21.22
C PRO A 34 12.11 38.00 -21.98
N ARG A 35 12.03 38.78 -23.06
CA ARG A 35 10.93 38.85 -24.02
C ARG A 35 10.71 37.52 -24.75
N ALA A 36 9.46 37.25 -25.06
CA ALA A 36 9.03 36.22 -25.99
C ALA A 36 9.62 36.49 -27.39
N THR A 37 10.31 35.50 -27.93
CA THR A 37 10.57 35.37 -29.37
C THR A 37 10.00 34.02 -29.81
N SER A 38 8.93 34.12 -30.59
CA SER A 38 8.38 33.06 -31.42
C SER A 38 9.48 32.49 -32.32
N MET A 39 9.80 31.21 -32.13
CA MET A 39 10.43 30.40 -33.15
C MET A 39 9.64 29.09 -33.26
N LEU A 40 9.09 28.89 -34.45
CA LEU A 40 8.39 27.71 -34.93
C LEU A 40 9.29 26.48 -34.74
N LEU A 41 8.81 25.50 -33.98
CA LEU A 41 9.41 24.17 -33.91
C LEU A 41 9.04 23.37 -35.17
N PRO A 42 9.98 22.67 -35.81
CA PRO A 42 9.66 21.75 -36.90
C PRO A 42 8.96 20.50 -36.35
N ALA A 43 8.07 19.95 -37.17
CA ALA A 43 7.22 18.80 -36.90
C ALA A 43 7.99 17.62 -36.27
N CYS A 44 7.47 17.11 -35.15
CA CYS A 44 7.86 15.83 -34.58
C CYS A 44 7.63 14.71 -35.62
N PRO A 45 8.60 13.79 -35.86
CA PRO A 45 8.34 12.63 -36.68
C PRO A 45 7.36 11.71 -35.94
N ARG A 46 6.31 11.28 -36.65
CA ARG A 46 5.44 10.19 -36.24
C ARG A 46 6.31 8.94 -36.02
N ALA A 47 6.53 8.57 -34.77
CA ALA A 47 7.11 7.28 -34.43
C ALA A 47 6.04 6.21 -34.69
N SER A 48 6.09 5.58 -35.87
CA SER A 48 5.40 4.33 -36.12
C SER A 48 6.00 3.26 -35.20
N ILE A 49 5.19 2.73 -34.27
CA ILE A 49 5.55 1.58 -33.45
C ILE A 49 5.60 0.37 -34.40
N GLY A 50 6.81 0.02 -34.83
CA GLY A 50 7.06 -1.21 -35.56
C GLY A 50 6.87 -2.39 -34.63
N VAL A 51 5.95 -3.28 -34.97
CA VAL A 51 5.83 -4.60 -34.33
C VAL A 51 7.08 -5.40 -34.69
N GLN A 52 8.06 -5.44 -33.78
CA GLN A 52 9.12 -6.45 -33.87
C GLN A 52 8.56 -7.77 -33.37
N THR A 53 8.12 -8.61 -34.32
CA THR A 53 7.87 -10.03 -34.06
C THR A 53 9.22 -10.71 -33.84
N PHE A 54 9.54 -11.10 -32.61
CA PHE A 54 10.64 -12.02 -32.35
C PHE A 54 10.21 -13.44 -32.74
N ALA A 55 10.86 -13.98 -33.77
CA ALA A 55 10.63 -15.31 -34.30
C ALA A 55 11.28 -16.39 -33.42
N THR A 56 10.50 -17.40 -33.01
CA THR A 56 11.04 -18.64 -32.46
C THR A 56 11.43 -19.61 -33.58
N VAL A 57 12.61 -20.19 -33.40
CA VAL A 57 13.36 -21.02 -34.34
C VAL A 57 12.59 -22.28 -34.75
N LYS A 58 12.48 -22.51 -36.08
CA LYS A 58 12.02 -23.77 -36.68
C LYS A 58 12.98 -24.92 -36.32
N ARG A 59 12.45 -26.05 -35.86
CA ARG A 59 13.15 -27.35 -35.90
C ARG A 59 12.36 -28.38 -36.70
N HIS A 60 13.01 -28.90 -37.74
CA HIS A 60 12.63 -30.10 -38.49
C HIS A 60 12.81 -31.36 -37.63
N ARG A 61 11.89 -32.33 -37.74
CA ARG A 61 12.17 -33.77 -37.48
C ARG A 61 11.24 -34.69 -38.32
N PRO A 62 11.64 -35.97 -38.56
CA PRO A 62 11.27 -36.79 -39.72
C PRO A 62 10.02 -37.67 -39.49
N PRO A 63 9.54 -38.40 -40.52
CA PRO A 63 8.24 -39.07 -40.50
C PRO A 63 8.29 -40.50 -39.93
N ASN A 64 7.08 -41.01 -39.60
CA ASN A 64 6.64 -42.39 -39.30
C ASN A 64 6.22 -42.60 -37.83
N GLY A 65 5.09 -43.23 -37.50
CA GLY A 65 4.07 -43.92 -38.30
C GLY A 65 2.78 -44.14 -37.49
N ARG A 66 1.67 -44.36 -38.20
CA ARG A 66 0.32 -44.63 -37.67
C ARG A 66 0.23 -46.00 -36.94
N PRO A 67 -0.78 -46.15 -36.06
CA PRO A 67 -1.72 -47.27 -36.22
C PRO A 67 -3.20 -46.83 -36.18
N PRO A 68 -4.14 -47.71 -36.59
CA PRO A 68 -5.39 -47.31 -37.23
C PRO A 68 -6.68 -47.45 -36.40
N ASN A 69 -7.65 -46.61 -36.77
CA ASN A 69 -9.12 -46.74 -36.78
C ASN A 69 -9.82 -47.87 -35.99
N GLY A 70 -10.70 -47.45 -35.08
CA GLY A 70 -11.93 -48.18 -34.70
C GLY A 70 -13.15 -47.30 -34.93
N ARG A 71 -14.10 -47.77 -35.75
CA ARG A 71 -15.35 -47.10 -36.15
C ARG A 71 -16.56 -47.65 -35.40
N HIS A 72 -17.63 -46.84 -35.41
CA HIS A 72 -19.07 -47.16 -35.45
C HIS A 72 -19.84 -47.36 -34.11
N PRO A 73 -21.18 -47.20 -34.09
CA PRO A 73 -22.03 -46.21 -34.79
C PRO A 73 -23.29 -45.71 -34.01
N THR A 74 -23.92 -44.70 -34.64
CA THR A 74 -25.28 -44.13 -34.60
C THR A 74 -26.49 -44.94 -34.09
N GLY A 75 -27.48 -44.23 -33.50
CA GLY A 75 -28.89 -44.67 -33.40
C GLY A 75 -29.89 -43.49 -33.39
N ARG A 76 -30.91 -43.55 -34.25
CA ARG A 76 -31.96 -42.53 -34.54
C ARG A 76 -33.25 -42.74 -33.70
N HIS A 77 -34.01 -41.64 -33.53
CA HIS A 77 -35.39 -41.51 -33.00
C HIS A 77 -36.45 -42.46 -33.60
N PRO A 78 -37.64 -42.54 -32.95
CA PRO A 78 -38.85 -42.01 -33.61
C PRO A 78 -39.87 -41.27 -32.69
N LYS A 79 -40.84 -40.60 -33.35
CA LYS A 79 -41.92 -39.74 -32.82
C LYS A 79 -43.30 -40.43 -32.78
N ARG A 80 -44.12 -39.97 -31.81
CA ARG A 80 -45.61 -39.74 -31.77
C ARG A 80 -46.64 -40.89 -31.80
N GLY A 81 -47.55 -40.83 -30.82
CA GLY A 81 -48.94 -41.35 -30.82
C GLY A 81 -49.73 -40.79 -29.61
N ALA A 82 -50.97 -40.35 -29.81
CA ALA A 82 -51.89 -39.70 -28.85
C ALA A 82 -53.03 -40.67 -28.41
N PRO A 83 -54.10 -40.26 -27.68
CA PRO A 83 -54.25 -39.54 -26.41
C PRO A 83 -55.11 -40.29 -25.36
N ALA A 84 -55.21 -39.70 -24.15
CA ALA A 84 -56.27 -39.84 -23.11
C ALA A 84 -56.18 -40.96 -22.04
N ALA A 85 -55.85 -40.56 -20.80
CA ALA A 85 -56.60 -40.88 -19.58
C ALA A 85 -56.25 -39.82 -18.51
N ALA A 86 -57.26 -39.33 -17.79
CA ALA A 86 -57.09 -38.31 -16.76
C ALA A 86 -56.47 -38.93 -15.50
N ASP A 87 -55.28 -38.48 -15.12
CA ASP A 87 -54.63 -38.84 -13.86
C ASP A 87 -55.22 -38.01 -12.70
N PRO A 88 -55.30 -38.60 -11.48
CA PRO A 88 -55.91 -37.97 -10.33
C PRO A 88 -55.08 -36.76 -9.87
N ALA A 89 -55.77 -35.72 -9.40
CA ALA A 89 -55.17 -34.46 -8.94
C ALA A 89 -53.96 -34.70 -8.03
N GLU A 90 -52.79 -34.21 -8.45
CA GLU A 90 -51.59 -34.17 -7.61
C GLU A 90 -51.90 -33.44 -6.29
N PRO A 91 -51.40 -33.92 -5.15
CA PRO A 91 -51.53 -33.20 -3.89
C PRO A 91 -50.85 -31.84 -4.06
N LYS A 92 -51.61 -30.76 -3.81
CA LYS A 92 -51.12 -29.38 -3.87
C LYS A 92 -49.81 -29.29 -3.10
N GLN A 93 -48.73 -28.92 -3.79
CA GLN A 93 -47.47 -28.63 -3.12
C GLN A 93 -47.73 -27.57 -2.04
N PRO A 94 -47.25 -27.79 -0.81
CA PRO A 94 -47.38 -26.81 0.25
C PRO A 94 -46.77 -25.49 -0.22
N SER A 95 -47.42 -24.39 0.16
CA SER A 95 -46.98 -23.05 -0.20
C SER A 95 -45.53 -22.82 0.25
N LEU A 96 -44.82 -21.91 -0.42
CA LEU A 96 -43.43 -21.57 -0.07
C LEU A 96 -43.28 -21.27 1.43
N ARG A 97 -44.31 -20.63 2.04
CA ARG A 97 -44.36 -20.35 3.48
C ARG A 97 -44.45 -21.60 4.35
N GLU A 98 -45.30 -22.56 3.99
CA GLU A 98 -45.44 -23.81 4.75
C GLU A 98 -44.17 -24.65 4.65
N ARG A 99 -43.52 -24.67 3.49
CA ARG A 99 -42.20 -25.31 3.31
C ARG A 99 -41.10 -24.65 4.12
N LEU A 100 -41.08 -23.31 4.16
CA LEU A 100 -40.11 -22.57 4.96
C LEU A 100 -40.35 -22.79 6.45
N ALA A 101 -41.60 -22.77 6.92
CA ALA A 101 -41.94 -23.03 8.31
C ALA A 101 -41.56 -24.46 8.73
N GLN A 102 -41.76 -25.44 7.86
CA GLN A 102 -41.38 -26.83 8.11
C GLN A 102 -39.85 -26.99 8.13
N TRP A 103 -39.13 -26.33 7.22
CA TRP A 103 -37.67 -26.30 7.23
C TRP A 103 -37.12 -25.63 8.52
N ASP A 104 -37.72 -24.54 8.97
CA ASP A 104 -37.34 -23.82 10.19
C ASP A 104 -37.62 -24.66 11.44
N GLN A 105 -38.67 -25.47 11.44
CA GLN A 105 -38.99 -26.37 12.54
C GLN A 105 -38.04 -27.58 12.60
N GLU A 106 -37.58 -28.05 11.44
CA GLU A 106 -36.64 -29.18 11.30
C GLU A 106 -35.17 -28.76 11.49
N ASN A 107 -34.80 -27.50 11.19
CA ASN A 107 -33.41 -27.01 11.18
C ASN A 107 -33.15 -25.82 12.13
N GLY A 108 -34.18 -25.22 12.73
CA GLY A 108 -34.07 -24.00 13.56
C GLY A 108 -33.40 -24.17 14.92
N GLN A 109 -33.05 -25.41 15.30
CA GLN A 109 -32.21 -25.70 16.47
C GLN A 109 -30.78 -26.11 16.11
N ALA A 110 -30.40 -26.11 14.83
CA ALA A 110 -28.98 -26.02 14.53
C ALA A 110 -28.56 -24.65 15.07
N ALA A 111 -27.82 -24.64 16.18
CA ALA A 111 -26.99 -23.49 16.50
C ALA A 111 -26.33 -23.12 15.18
N VAL A 112 -26.66 -21.95 14.67
CA VAL A 112 -25.79 -21.31 13.69
C VAL A 112 -24.52 -21.16 14.48
N ALA A 113 -23.65 -22.18 14.41
CA ALA A 113 -22.25 -22.03 14.72
C ALA A 113 -21.92 -20.80 13.90
N ASP A 114 -21.67 -19.72 14.62
CA ASP A 114 -21.39 -18.43 14.04
C ASP A 114 -20.26 -18.70 13.06
N LYS A 115 -20.60 -18.81 11.77
CA LYS A 115 -19.59 -19.12 10.76
C LYS A 115 -18.57 -17.99 10.71
N ASP A 116 -18.86 -16.86 11.35
CA ASP A 116 -17.95 -15.74 11.52
C ASP A 116 -16.87 -15.99 12.59
N SER A 117 -16.97 -17.05 13.42
CA SER A 117 -15.98 -17.35 14.46
C SER A 117 -14.84 -18.28 14.01
N LEU A 118 -14.94 -18.92 12.83
CA LEU A 118 -13.94 -19.87 12.33
C LEU A 118 -13.64 -19.72 10.83
N VAL A 119 -14.10 -18.64 10.20
CA VAL A 119 -13.65 -18.29 8.85
C VAL A 119 -12.30 -17.61 8.97
N PHE A 120 -11.27 -18.23 8.40
CA PHE A 120 -10.15 -17.48 7.81
C PHE A 120 -10.77 -16.36 6.97
N ARG A 121 -10.81 -15.12 7.51
CA ARG A 121 -11.44 -13.98 6.85
C ARG A 121 -10.62 -13.66 5.61
N LEU A 122 -11.16 -14.03 4.45
CA LEU A 122 -10.53 -13.70 3.17
C LEU A 122 -10.64 -12.18 2.93
N PRO A 123 -9.65 -11.52 2.31
CA PRO A 123 -9.55 -10.07 2.11
C PRO A 123 -10.67 -9.33 1.37
N TRP A 124 -11.81 -9.96 1.15
CA TRP A 124 -12.81 -9.55 0.17
C TRP A 124 -14.25 -9.62 0.73
N THR A 125 -14.41 -9.75 2.04
CA THR A 125 -15.72 -9.69 2.70
C THR A 125 -16.24 -8.26 2.75
N ALA A 126 -16.80 -7.79 1.63
CA ALA A 126 -17.56 -6.56 1.64
C ALA A 126 -18.83 -6.72 2.51
N HIS A 127 -18.99 -5.77 3.42
CA HIS A 127 -20.15 -5.57 4.27
C HIS A 127 -21.25 -4.87 3.46
N ASN A 128 -22.49 -5.38 3.50
CA ASN A 128 -23.63 -4.65 2.95
C ASN A 128 -24.04 -3.52 3.91
N SER A 129 -23.36 -2.38 3.80
CA SER A 129 -23.63 -1.21 4.63
C SER A 129 -24.79 -0.35 4.12
N SER A 130 -25.30 -0.60 2.90
CA SER A 130 -26.28 0.27 2.22
C SER A 130 -27.74 -0.04 2.55
N THR A 131 -28.04 -1.25 3.03
CA THR A 131 -29.42 -1.64 3.43
C THR A 131 -29.53 -2.03 4.90
N ARG A 132 -28.49 -1.79 5.72
CA ARG A 132 -28.52 -2.14 7.14
C ARG A 132 -29.32 -1.08 7.91
N THR A 133 -30.32 -1.53 8.66
CA THR A 133 -31.11 -0.68 9.55
C THR A 133 -30.16 -0.04 10.58
N GLN A 134 -30.18 1.29 10.67
CA GLN A 134 -29.43 2.04 11.68
C GLN A 134 -30.00 1.72 13.05
N THR A 135 -29.48 0.69 13.73
CA THR A 135 -29.81 0.46 15.13
C THR A 135 -28.88 1.29 15.99
N SER A 136 -29.44 1.94 17.02
CA SER A 136 -28.67 2.63 18.07
C SER A 136 -27.74 1.69 18.86
N GLN A 137 -27.79 0.39 18.58
CA GLN A 137 -27.01 -0.65 19.25
C GLN A 137 -25.61 -0.84 18.67
N GLY A 138 -25.30 -0.34 17.48
CA GLY A 138 -24.06 -0.71 16.80
C GLY A 138 -22.83 0.11 17.18
N ALA A 139 -22.42 0.01 18.44
CA ALA A 139 -21.02 0.16 18.79
C ALA A 139 -20.32 -1.18 18.48
N VAL A 140 -20.17 -1.47 17.19
CA VAL A 140 -19.38 -2.59 16.72
C VAL A 140 -18.13 -1.97 16.08
N ASP A 141 -17.06 -2.08 16.88
CA ASP A 141 -15.69 -2.40 16.50
C ASP A 141 -14.71 -1.30 16.01
N LEU A 142 -14.06 -0.66 17.00
CA LEU A 142 -12.69 -0.12 16.84
C LEU A 142 -11.70 -1.21 16.38
N ASP A 143 -11.94 -2.45 16.81
CA ASP A 143 -11.15 -3.63 16.43
C ASP A 143 -11.45 -4.12 15.00
N GLU A 144 -12.63 -3.85 14.43
CA GLU A 144 -13.00 -4.23 13.05
C GLU A 144 -12.42 -3.23 12.09
N GLU A 145 -12.29 -1.94 12.40
CA GLU A 145 -11.56 -1.06 11.48
C GLU A 145 -10.08 -1.42 11.41
N ALA A 146 -9.46 -1.80 12.54
CA ALA A 146 -8.10 -2.32 12.54
C ALA A 146 -7.99 -3.66 11.79
N ARG A 147 -8.94 -4.59 12.03
CA ARG A 147 -8.99 -5.92 11.39
C ARG A 147 -9.45 -5.92 9.93
N VAL A 148 -10.36 -5.03 9.52
CA VAL A 148 -10.87 -4.92 8.14
C VAL A 148 -9.85 -4.21 7.28
N ASN A 149 -9.15 -3.18 7.80
CA ASN A 149 -8.01 -2.61 7.09
C ASN A 149 -6.86 -3.62 6.95
N SER A 150 -6.63 -4.49 7.95
CA SER A 150 -5.59 -5.52 7.87
C SER A 150 -6.00 -6.73 7.02
N ASP A 151 -7.27 -7.15 7.08
CA ASP A 151 -7.75 -8.34 6.37
C ASP A 151 -7.99 -8.03 4.88
N GLU A 152 -8.48 -6.84 4.50
CA GLU A 152 -8.69 -6.45 3.07
C GLU A 152 -7.38 -6.09 2.33
N GLN A 153 -6.28 -6.01 3.07
CA GLN A 153 -4.95 -5.92 2.54
C GLN A 153 -4.48 -7.32 2.19
N VAL A 154 -4.16 -7.54 0.90
CA VAL A 154 -3.49 -8.78 0.50
C VAL A 154 -2.26 -8.90 1.37
N ASP A 155 -2.24 -10.00 2.13
CA ASP A 155 -1.17 -10.50 3.00
C ASP A 155 0.16 -10.48 2.23
N PHE A 156 0.76 -9.30 2.14
CA PHE A 156 2.15 -9.11 1.81
C PHE A 156 2.77 -8.75 3.15
N ASP A 157 3.57 -9.68 3.67
CA ASP A 157 4.37 -9.62 4.91
C ASP A 157 5.11 -8.27 5.16
N LEU A 158 5.12 -7.35 4.19
CA LEU A 158 5.71 -6.01 4.29
C LEU A 158 4.89 -5.05 5.17
N GLU A 159 3.58 -5.24 5.35
CA GLU A 159 2.74 -4.29 6.10
C GLU A 159 2.85 -4.45 7.62
N GLN A 160 3.21 -5.63 8.15
CA GLN A 160 3.47 -5.81 9.59
C GLN A 160 4.77 -5.11 10.04
N ASP A 161 5.81 -5.09 9.20
CA ASP A 161 7.10 -4.48 9.53
C ASP A 161 7.08 -2.93 9.45
N LEU A 162 6.06 -2.35 8.81
CA LEU A 162 5.89 -0.90 8.63
C LEU A 162 4.82 -0.27 9.56
N GLN A 163 4.08 -1.08 10.33
CA GLN A 163 3.14 -0.57 11.31
C GLN A 163 3.91 0.00 12.51
N PRO A 164 3.75 1.29 12.85
CA PRO A 164 4.27 1.80 14.11
C PRO A 164 3.57 1.06 15.26
N LEU A 165 4.35 0.40 16.13
CA LEU A 165 3.89 -0.25 17.38
C LEU A 165 3.12 0.66 18.35
N SER A 166 2.93 1.94 18.03
CA SER A 166 2.07 2.84 18.76
C SER A 166 1.32 3.75 17.79
N SER A 167 0.00 3.81 17.92
CA SER A 167 -0.93 4.74 17.26
C SER A 167 -0.61 6.23 17.46
N GLY A 168 0.47 6.58 18.17
CA GLY A 168 0.79 7.96 18.57
C GLY A 168 -0.21 8.57 19.55
N VAL A 169 -1.33 7.88 19.83
CA VAL A 169 -2.39 8.26 20.76
C VAL A 169 -1.89 8.12 22.18
N GLN A 170 -2.10 9.16 22.98
CA GLN A 170 -1.78 9.18 24.41
C GLN A 170 -3.06 9.27 25.25
N THR A 171 -2.96 8.87 26.52
CA THR A 171 -4.04 9.08 27.48
C THR A 171 -4.41 10.56 27.54
N GLY A 172 -5.70 10.85 27.39
CA GLY A 172 -6.27 12.19 27.35
C GLY A 172 -6.41 12.80 25.96
N ASP A 173 -5.92 12.14 24.91
CA ASP A 173 -6.15 12.59 23.54
C ASP A 173 -7.59 12.30 23.10
N LEU A 174 -8.19 13.22 22.35
CA LEU A 174 -9.43 12.99 21.61
C LEU A 174 -9.09 12.42 20.25
N VAL A 175 -9.83 11.41 19.83
CA VAL A 175 -9.62 10.71 18.57
C VAL A 175 -10.93 10.57 17.80
N GLU A 176 -10.84 10.59 16.48
CA GLU A 176 -11.96 10.29 15.59
C GLU A 176 -11.90 8.83 15.11
N PHE A 177 -13.03 8.14 15.20
CA PHE A 177 -13.25 6.78 14.69
C PHE A 177 -14.47 6.73 13.78
N LEU A 178 -14.57 5.75 12.90
CA LEU A 178 -15.76 5.57 12.07
C LEU A 178 -16.63 4.45 12.66
N SER A 179 -17.88 4.78 12.98
CA SER A 179 -18.84 3.79 13.48
C SER A 179 -19.47 3.01 12.32
N ASN A 180 -19.21 1.71 12.25
CA ASN A 180 -19.78 0.79 11.24
C ASN A 180 -21.32 0.78 11.22
N ALA A 181 -21.98 1.07 12.33
CA ALA A 181 -23.43 1.00 12.41
C ALA A 181 -24.17 2.30 12.02
N GLN A 182 -23.50 3.44 12.13
CA GLN A 182 -24.13 4.73 11.89
C GLN A 182 -23.60 5.45 10.65
N ARG A 183 -22.53 4.93 10.01
CA ARG A 183 -21.77 5.67 8.98
C ARG A 183 -21.36 7.07 9.48
N ALA A 184 -21.32 7.22 10.80
CA ALA A 184 -21.08 8.48 11.49
C ALA A 184 -19.69 8.39 12.10
N ARG A 185 -18.92 9.47 11.91
CA ARG A 185 -17.64 9.64 12.58
C ARG A 185 -17.92 9.96 14.04
N GLN A 186 -17.44 9.07 14.90
CA GLN A 186 -17.61 9.13 16.33
C GLN A 186 -16.35 9.70 16.98
N MET A 187 -16.52 10.53 18.01
CA MET A 187 -15.39 10.99 18.81
C MET A 187 -15.26 10.17 20.08
N ALA A 188 -14.02 9.91 20.50
CA ALA A 188 -13.75 9.26 21.76
C ALA A 188 -12.47 9.80 22.40
N VAL A 189 -12.39 9.75 23.72
CA VAL A 189 -11.18 10.11 24.48
C VAL A 189 -10.46 8.83 24.87
N CYS A 190 -9.14 8.78 24.64
CA CYS A 190 -8.30 7.71 25.17
C CYS A 190 -8.18 7.88 26.69
N ILE A 191 -8.71 6.93 27.46
CA ILE A 191 -8.78 7.02 28.93
C ILE A 191 -7.68 6.22 29.63
N ALA A 192 -7.16 5.16 29.01
CA ALA A 192 -6.05 4.38 29.56
C ALA A 192 -5.42 3.48 28.49
N ARG A 193 -4.17 3.07 28.73
CA ARG A 193 -3.53 1.95 28.04
C ARG A 193 -3.14 0.90 29.09
N ILE A 194 -3.78 -0.26 29.04
CA ILE A 194 -3.60 -1.35 30.02
C ILE A 194 -3.20 -2.60 29.24
N ASP A 195 -2.10 -3.24 29.62
CA ASP A 195 -1.60 -4.48 28.97
C ASP A 195 -1.45 -4.39 27.43
N GLY A 196 -1.11 -3.21 26.92
CA GLY A 196 -0.98 -2.95 25.48
C GLY A 196 -2.29 -2.73 24.73
N ILE A 197 -3.42 -2.68 25.44
CA ILE A 197 -4.75 -2.37 24.91
C ILE A 197 -5.09 -0.90 25.21
N ASP A 198 -5.47 -0.15 24.19
CA ASP A 198 -5.92 1.23 24.33
C ASP A 198 -7.43 1.23 24.63
N HIS A 199 -7.84 1.89 25.71
CA HIS A 199 -9.24 2.02 26.15
C HIS A 199 -9.78 3.43 25.84
N PHE A 200 -10.97 3.48 25.28
CA PHE A 200 -11.62 4.70 24.79
C PHE A 200 -13.00 4.89 25.41
N TYR A 201 -13.35 6.15 25.68
CA TYR A 201 -14.68 6.57 26.10
C TYR A 201 -15.31 7.48 25.05
N ALA A 202 -16.38 7.01 24.42
CA ALA A 202 -16.95 7.66 23.25
C ALA A 202 -18.01 8.72 23.60
N ASP A 203 -18.30 9.62 22.67
CA ASP A 203 -19.29 10.70 22.78
C ASP A 203 -20.75 10.22 23.00
N ASN A 204 -21.04 8.94 22.73
CA ASN A 204 -22.30 8.30 23.06
C ASN A 204 -22.29 7.71 24.48
N GLY A 205 -21.21 7.89 25.24
CA GLY A 205 -21.03 7.41 26.61
C GLY A 205 -20.76 5.91 26.73
N ARG A 206 -20.38 5.24 25.63
CA ARG A 206 -19.95 3.84 25.65
C ARG A 206 -18.44 3.73 25.77
N TRP A 207 -18.01 2.63 26.36
CA TRP A 207 -16.62 2.24 26.45
C TRP A 207 -16.26 1.24 25.35
N SER A 208 -15.09 1.43 24.76
CA SER A 208 -14.52 0.56 23.73
C SER A 208 -13.03 0.39 23.97
N PHE A 209 -12.43 -0.65 23.39
CA PHE A 209 -11.00 -0.92 23.50
C PHE A 209 -10.48 -1.57 22.22
N THR A 210 -9.19 -1.41 21.94
CA THR A 210 -8.53 -2.02 20.78
C THR A 210 -7.03 -2.17 20.98
N ARG A 211 -6.41 -3.13 20.29
CA ARG A 211 -4.95 -3.22 20.16
C ARG A 211 -4.53 -2.45 18.91
N GLY A 212 -3.94 -1.27 19.10
CA GLY A 212 -3.42 -0.46 17.99
C GLY A 212 -4.50 0.36 17.30
N ALA A 213 -5.00 1.38 18.00
CA ALA A 213 -6.03 2.27 17.45
C ALA A 213 -5.57 2.97 16.15
N SER A 214 -6.30 2.76 15.05
CA SER A 214 -6.13 3.57 13.83
C SER A 214 -7.09 4.77 13.91
N THR A 215 -6.56 5.98 13.80
CA THR A 215 -7.37 7.20 13.80
C THR A 215 -6.86 8.18 12.75
N MET A 216 -7.79 8.84 12.07
CA MET A 216 -7.45 9.86 11.08
C MET A 216 -7.25 11.25 11.69
N PHE A 217 -7.65 11.47 12.94
CA PHE A 217 -7.60 12.78 13.58
C PHE A 217 -7.41 12.67 15.08
N ILE A 218 -6.44 13.43 15.61
CA ILE A 218 -6.09 13.44 17.03
C ILE A 218 -6.09 14.89 17.51
N VAL A 219 -6.74 15.15 18.65
CA VAL A 219 -6.56 16.39 19.42
C VAL A 219 -5.74 16.05 20.67
N PRO A 220 -4.46 16.43 20.70
CA PRO A 220 -3.60 16.09 21.82
C PRO A 220 -4.01 16.78 23.12
N GLY A 221 -3.97 16.05 24.24
CA GLY A 221 -4.23 16.60 25.57
C GLY A 221 -5.61 17.22 25.73
N PHE A 222 -6.61 16.69 25.01
CA PHE A 222 -7.98 17.18 25.03
C PHE A 222 -8.60 17.10 26.44
N ALA A 223 -8.39 15.99 27.15
CA ALA A 223 -8.85 15.78 28.51
C ALA A 223 -7.66 15.74 29.48
N THR A 224 -7.85 16.35 30.64
CA THR A 224 -6.89 16.35 31.74
C THR A 224 -7.01 15.08 32.57
N GLU A 225 -5.93 14.71 33.26
CA GLU A 225 -5.90 13.54 34.15
C GLU A 225 -7.04 13.54 35.20
N ALA A 226 -7.41 14.72 35.71
CA ALA A 226 -8.50 14.87 36.67
C ALA A 226 -9.89 14.58 36.07
N GLU A 227 -10.08 14.90 34.78
CA GLU A 227 -11.33 14.62 34.06
C GLU A 227 -11.43 13.14 33.66
N ILE A 228 -10.30 12.45 33.46
CA ILE A 228 -10.24 11.06 33.01
C ILE A 228 -10.33 10.07 34.19
N ALA A 229 -9.73 10.41 35.34
CA ALA A 229 -9.63 9.51 36.49
C ALA A 229 -10.97 8.83 36.89
N PRO A 230 -12.12 9.54 36.99
CA PRO A 230 -13.38 8.90 37.39
C PRO A 230 -13.85 7.79 36.43
N VAL A 231 -13.55 7.93 35.14
CA VAL A 231 -13.92 6.95 34.11
C VAL A 231 -12.90 5.82 34.06
N ARG A 232 -11.61 6.14 34.19
CA ARG A 232 -10.53 5.15 34.23
C ARG A 232 -10.62 4.23 35.43
N ASP A 233 -10.93 4.76 36.60
CA ASP A 233 -11.00 3.97 37.84
C ASP A 233 -12.16 2.96 37.82
N ALA A 234 -13.11 3.11 36.88
CA ALA A 234 -14.19 2.16 36.61
C ALA A 234 -13.83 1.12 35.53
N LEU A 235 -12.59 1.10 35.02
CA LEU A 235 -12.14 0.09 34.05
C LEU A 235 -11.84 -1.26 34.73
N PRO A 236 -11.89 -2.36 33.95
CA PRO A 236 -11.47 -3.67 34.43
C PRO A 236 -10.01 -3.67 34.92
N PRO A 237 -9.67 -4.51 35.91
CA PRO A 237 -8.32 -4.55 36.46
C PRO A 237 -7.29 -5.06 35.43
N PRO A 238 -6.00 -4.69 35.59
CA PRO A 238 -4.91 -5.24 34.77
C PRO A 238 -4.87 -6.78 34.84
N GLY A 239 -4.54 -7.43 33.74
CA GLY A 239 -4.55 -8.89 33.58
C GLY A 239 -5.90 -9.49 33.17
N THR A 240 -6.91 -8.66 32.87
CA THR A 240 -8.19 -9.13 32.31
C THR A 240 -7.98 -9.63 30.88
N SER A 241 -8.43 -10.85 30.58
CA SER A 241 -8.31 -11.41 29.22
C SER A 241 -9.16 -10.64 28.22
N GLU A 242 -8.73 -10.58 26.96
CA GLU A 242 -9.45 -9.87 25.88
C GLU A 242 -10.87 -10.43 25.67
N ALA A 243 -11.06 -11.74 25.79
CA ALA A 243 -12.37 -12.37 25.75
C ALA A 243 -13.30 -11.88 26.88
N ALA A 244 -12.77 -11.68 28.09
CA ALA A 244 -13.54 -11.13 29.20
C ALA A 244 -13.88 -9.66 28.98
N LEU A 245 -12.96 -8.86 28.39
CA LEU A 245 -13.24 -7.48 28.01
C LEU A 245 -14.37 -7.40 26.96
N LEU A 246 -14.37 -8.31 25.98
CA LEU A 246 -15.43 -8.40 24.97
C LEU A 246 -16.79 -8.71 25.61
N GLU A 247 -16.86 -9.66 26.52
CA GLU A 247 -18.11 -9.97 27.24
C GLU A 247 -18.63 -8.77 28.05
N LEU A 248 -17.74 -8.03 28.72
CA LEU A 248 -18.13 -6.83 29.48
C LEU A 248 -18.70 -5.74 28.55
N ARG A 249 -18.09 -5.57 27.38
CA ARG A 249 -18.56 -4.64 26.35
C ARG A 249 -19.93 -5.04 25.81
N GLU A 250 -20.14 -6.31 25.49
CA GLU A 250 -21.41 -6.84 24.98
C GLU A 250 -22.56 -6.70 25.99
N LYS A 251 -22.27 -6.84 27.28
CA LYS A 251 -23.23 -6.68 28.38
C LYS A 251 -23.42 -5.21 28.79
N ASP A 252 -22.77 -4.26 28.13
CA ASP A 252 -22.76 -2.82 28.44
C ASP A 252 -22.34 -2.53 29.89
N GLN A 253 -21.40 -3.32 30.42
CA GLN A 253 -20.89 -3.26 31.80
C GLN A 253 -19.62 -2.40 31.92
N GLY A 254 -19.45 -1.42 31.02
CA GLY A 254 -18.36 -0.46 31.07
C GLY A 254 -18.62 0.73 32.02
N PRO A 255 -17.68 1.69 32.09
CA PRO A 255 -17.86 2.95 32.80
C PRO A 255 -19.20 3.64 32.50
N SER A 256 -19.93 4.02 33.54
CA SER A 256 -21.27 4.61 33.37
C SER A 256 -21.23 6.02 32.78
N ARG A 257 -22.33 6.41 32.11
CA ARG A 257 -22.53 7.78 31.60
C ARG A 257 -22.43 8.88 32.65
N ALA A 258 -22.81 8.60 33.89
CA ALA A 258 -22.72 9.57 34.99
C ALA A 258 -21.25 9.88 35.36
N LEU A 259 -20.36 8.89 35.27
CA LEU A 259 -18.92 9.09 35.53
C LEU A 259 -18.25 9.89 34.40
N GLY A 260 -18.77 9.79 33.17
CA GLY A 260 -18.24 10.45 31.98
C GLY A 260 -18.88 11.81 31.64
N GLU A 261 -19.78 12.36 32.45
CA GLU A 261 -20.57 13.57 32.14
C GLU A 261 -19.68 14.77 31.71
N GLY A 262 -18.55 14.97 32.38
CA GLY A 262 -17.59 16.02 32.05
C GLY A 262 -16.95 15.83 30.67
N LEU A 263 -16.52 14.60 30.35
CA LEU A 263 -15.97 14.27 29.04
C LEU A 263 -17.01 14.41 27.92
N LEU A 264 -18.25 13.96 28.18
CA LEU A 264 -19.37 14.07 27.24
C LEU A 264 -19.69 15.53 26.91
N SER A 265 -19.75 16.39 27.93
CA SER A 265 -20.01 17.82 27.75
C SER A 265 -18.90 18.49 26.93
N LYS A 266 -17.64 18.15 27.20
CA LYS A 266 -16.48 18.69 26.48
C LYS A 266 -16.44 18.25 25.01
N MET A 267 -16.72 16.97 24.73
CA MET A 267 -16.83 16.46 23.36
C MET A 267 -18.01 17.10 22.61
N ALA A 268 -19.14 17.32 23.28
CA ALA A 268 -20.29 18.02 22.70
C ALA A 268 -19.95 19.47 22.32
N GLU A 269 -19.31 20.21 23.22
CA GLU A 269 -18.87 21.59 22.96
C GLU A 269 -17.87 21.66 21.79
N PHE A 270 -16.91 20.73 21.74
CA PHE A 270 -15.99 20.62 20.61
C PHE A 270 -16.72 20.40 19.28
N SER A 271 -17.70 19.48 19.28
CA SER A 271 -18.53 19.19 18.10
C SER A 271 -19.33 20.41 17.63
N GLU A 272 -19.98 21.12 18.56
CA GLU A 272 -20.77 22.31 18.26
C GLU A 272 -19.90 23.42 17.65
N ARG A 273 -18.73 23.68 18.24
CA ARG A 273 -17.78 24.67 17.73
C ARG A 273 -17.22 24.29 16.36
N ALA A 274 -16.92 23.01 16.13
CA ALA A 274 -16.48 22.54 14.82
C ALA A 274 -17.58 22.69 13.76
N ILE A 275 -18.84 22.41 14.11
CA ILE A 275 -19.99 22.65 13.22
C ILE A 275 -20.15 24.13 12.92
N ALA A 276 -20.01 25.01 13.92
CA ALA A 276 -20.04 26.45 13.72
C ALA A 276 -18.93 26.92 12.77
N ALA A 277 -17.70 26.40 12.91
CA ALA A 277 -16.60 26.68 12.00
C ALA A 277 -16.89 26.20 10.57
N MET A 278 -17.46 24.99 10.41
CA MET A 278 -17.88 24.47 9.10
C MET A 278 -18.91 25.37 8.42
N GLN A 279 -19.89 25.88 9.18
CA GLN A 279 -20.92 26.77 8.66
C GLN A 279 -20.33 28.13 8.25
N LEU A 280 -19.51 28.72 9.12
CA LEU A 280 -18.88 30.03 8.91
C LEU A 280 -17.99 30.06 7.67
N TYR A 281 -17.23 28.99 7.43
CA TYR A 281 -16.26 28.90 6.32
C TYR A 281 -16.73 28.02 5.16
N SER A 282 -18.01 27.65 5.10
CA SER A 282 -18.60 26.74 4.10
C SER A 282 -18.14 26.98 2.67
N GLY A 283 -18.23 28.22 2.15
CA GLY A 283 -17.82 28.52 0.77
C GLY A 283 -16.31 28.34 0.49
N ARG A 284 -15.45 28.47 1.51
CA ARG A 284 -14.01 28.15 1.40
C ARG A 284 -13.77 26.65 1.49
N LEU A 285 -14.48 25.97 2.38
CA LEU A 285 -14.40 24.51 2.56
C LEU A 285 -14.85 23.75 1.30
N GLU A 286 -15.90 24.22 0.61
CA GLU A 286 -16.32 23.67 -0.69
C GLU A 286 -15.25 23.79 -1.78
N ASN A 287 -14.35 24.77 -1.66
CA ASN A 287 -13.24 25.01 -2.58
C ASN A 287 -11.89 24.59 -2.00
N ALA A 288 -11.88 23.78 -0.93
CA ALA A 288 -10.66 23.38 -0.23
C ALA A 288 -9.66 22.69 -1.16
N HIS A 289 -10.13 21.79 -2.03
CA HIS A 289 -9.30 21.10 -3.01
C HIS A 289 -8.54 22.07 -3.92
N LYS A 290 -9.23 23.07 -4.45
CA LYS A 290 -8.63 24.09 -5.31
C LYS A 290 -7.57 24.91 -4.55
N ALA A 291 -7.88 25.36 -3.34
CA ALA A 291 -6.96 26.15 -2.53
C ALA A 291 -5.67 25.37 -2.19
N VAL A 292 -5.80 24.09 -1.87
CA VAL A 292 -4.66 23.21 -1.61
C VAL A 292 -3.86 22.96 -2.89
N LEU A 293 -4.52 22.71 -4.02
CA LEU A 293 -3.83 22.43 -5.28
C LEU A 293 -3.00 23.62 -5.78
N GLU A 294 -3.48 24.85 -5.57
CA GLU A 294 -2.74 26.09 -5.88
C GLU A 294 -1.42 26.22 -5.10
N SER A 295 -1.27 25.52 -3.98
CA SER A 295 -0.01 25.45 -3.23
C SER A 295 1.07 24.56 -3.88
N GLY A 296 0.68 23.73 -4.87
CA GLY A 296 1.57 22.79 -5.55
C GLY A 296 1.96 21.55 -4.73
N ARG A 297 1.27 21.28 -3.61
CA ARG A 297 1.53 20.11 -2.76
C ARG A 297 0.76 18.88 -3.23
N SER A 298 1.45 17.75 -3.35
CA SER A 298 0.84 16.43 -3.63
C SER A 298 0.37 15.71 -2.36
N PHE A 299 0.90 16.08 -1.19
CA PHE A 299 0.52 15.54 0.11
C PHE A 299 0.37 16.67 1.12
N ILE A 300 -0.62 16.55 2.02
CA ILE A 300 -0.92 17.59 3.01
C ILE A 300 -1.56 17.01 4.27
N THR A 301 -1.27 17.60 5.43
CA THR A 301 -1.99 17.30 6.68
C THR A 301 -3.19 18.24 6.86
N ALA A 302 -4.19 17.86 7.68
CA ALA A 302 -5.32 18.75 7.97
C ALA A 302 -4.89 20.12 8.55
N LYS A 303 -3.85 20.14 9.41
CA LYS A 303 -3.30 21.39 9.96
C LYS A 303 -2.73 22.28 8.85
N GLU A 304 -1.95 21.72 7.93
CA GLU A 304 -1.39 22.47 6.80
C GLU A 304 -2.45 22.90 5.79
N ALA A 305 -3.47 22.08 5.55
CA ALA A 305 -4.59 22.46 4.70
C ALA A 305 -5.37 23.63 5.30
N THR A 306 -5.51 23.69 6.62
CA THR A 306 -6.18 24.79 7.33
C THR A 306 -5.50 26.13 7.05
N GLU A 307 -4.16 26.16 6.99
CA GLU A 307 -3.37 27.35 6.64
C GLU A 307 -3.66 27.89 5.24
N MET A 308 -4.08 27.02 4.31
CA MET A 308 -4.36 27.38 2.91
C MET A 308 -5.83 27.73 2.70
N VAL A 309 -6.73 27.03 3.38
CA VAL A 309 -8.18 27.12 3.16
C VAL A 309 -8.78 28.27 3.98
N LEU A 310 -8.42 28.38 5.25
CA LEU A 310 -9.00 29.36 6.17
C LEU A 310 -8.26 30.71 6.11
N PRO A 311 -8.96 31.83 6.33
CA PRO A 311 -8.33 33.15 6.31
C PRO A 311 -7.49 33.39 7.58
N HIS A 312 -6.44 34.23 7.48
CA HIS A 312 -5.54 34.51 8.62
C HIS A 312 -6.23 35.07 9.88
N HIS A 313 -7.36 35.77 9.73
CA HIS A 313 -8.12 36.31 10.87
C HIS A 313 -8.91 35.24 11.65
N ALA A 314 -8.98 34.01 11.13
CA ALA A 314 -9.59 32.89 11.84
C ALA A 314 -8.63 32.23 12.84
N ARG A 315 -7.39 32.72 12.92
CA ARG A 315 -6.42 32.33 13.95
C ARG A 315 -6.75 33.00 15.27
N ASP A 316 -6.45 32.29 16.34
CA ASP A 316 -6.48 32.87 17.67
C ASP A 316 -5.46 34.01 17.79
N ALA A 317 -5.86 35.11 18.43
CA ALA A 317 -5.08 36.35 18.45
C ALA A 317 -3.77 36.21 19.25
N ASP A 318 -3.75 35.32 20.24
CA ASP A 318 -2.63 35.17 21.18
C ASP A 318 -1.64 34.10 20.69
N THR A 319 -2.15 32.96 20.23
CA THR A 319 -1.34 31.82 19.79
C THR A 319 -0.91 31.91 18.32
N LEU A 320 -1.63 32.71 17.51
CA LEU A 320 -1.48 32.77 16.05
C LEU A 320 -1.70 31.42 15.35
N GLU A 321 -2.29 30.45 16.05
CA GLU A 321 -2.66 29.14 15.51
C GLU A 321 -4.17 29.06 15.28
N PHE A 322 -4.59 28.13 14.41
CA PHE A 322 -6.00 27.79 14.27
C PHE A 322 -6.44 26.89 15.42
N SER A 323 -7.68 27.06 15.87
CA SER A 323 -8.26 26.18 16.89
C SER A 323 -8.41 24.74 16.35
N ASN A 324 -8.34 23.75 17.24
CA ASN A 324 -8.46 22.34 16.86
C ASN A 324 -9.82 22.03 16.20
N GLU A 325 -10.87 22.74 16.59
CA GLU A 325 -12.21 22.68 16.01
C GLU A 325 -12.22 23.17 14.55
N ALA A 326 -11.49 24.24 14.25
CA ALA A 326 -11.34 24.76 12.90
C ALA A 326 -10.52 23.80 12.01
N VAL A 327 -9.46 23.20 12.57
CA VAL A 327 -8.68 22.16 11.87
C VAL A 327 -9.54 20.92 11.62
N TYR A 328 -10.36 20.52 12.59
CA TYR A 328 -11.30 19.41 12.44
C TYR A 328 -12.39 19.70 11.40
N ALA A 329 -12.88 20.94 11.30
CA ALA A 329 -13.80 21.36 10.25
C ALA A 329 -13.19 21.21 8.84
N VAL A 330 -11.90 21.57 8.66
CA VAL A 330 -11.17 21.39 7.40
C VAL A 330 -10.96 19.90 7.10
N HIS A 331 -10.54 19.11 8.09
CA HIS A 331 -10.42 17.66 8.01
C HIS A 331 -11.72 17.00 7.51
N ARG A 332 -12.86 17.36 8.10
CA ARG A 332 -14.20 16.88 7.70
C ARG A 332 -14.56 17.31 6.29
N ALA A 333 -14.21 18.52 5.87
CA ALA A 333 -14.44 19.00 4.51
C ALA A 333 -13.59 18.21 3.49
N MET A 334 -12.31 17.96 3.79
CA MET A 334 -11.43 17.17 2.93
C MET A 334 -11.97 15.76 2.73
N LEU A 335 -12.42 15.11 3.81
CA LEU A 335 -13.03 13.78 3.75
C LEU A 335 -14.36 13.74 3.01
N LYS A 336 -15.09 14.86 2.92
CA LYS A 336 -16.29 14.95 2.09
C LYS A 336 -15.95 15.06 0.61
N HIS A 337 -14.79 15.60 0.28
CA HIS A 337 -14.26 15.72 -1.09
C HIS A 337 -13.37 14.52 -1.43
N GLU A 338 -13.93 13.31 -1.32
CA GLU A 338 -13.23 12.04 -1.58
C GLU A 338 -12.70 11.93 -3.02
N GLU A 339 -13.25 12.69 -3.97
CA GLU A 339 -12.74 12.73 -5.34
C GLU A 339 -11.42 13.50 -5.48
N GLY A 340 -11.06 14.32 -4.49
CA GLY A 340 -9.91 15.21 -4.52
C GLY A 340 -8.87 14.96 -3.42
N PHE A 341 -9.29 14.40 -2.28
CA PHE A 341 -8.41 14.09 -1.15
C PHE A 341 -8.51 12.60 -0.79
N CYS A 342 -7.39 11.91 -0.85
CA CYS A 342 -7.29 10.50 -0.48
C CYS A 342 -6.54 10.38 0.85
N PRO A 343 -7.19 9.96 1.95
CA PRO A 343 -6.49 9.71 3.20
C PRO A 343 -5.48 8.57 3.02
N SER A 344 -4.22 8.82 3.36
CA SER A 344 -3.17 7.81 3.37
C SER A 344 -3.19 7.10 4.71
N PHE A 345 -3.73 5.88 4.72
CA PHE A 345 -3.76 5.00 5.90
C PHE A 345 -2.40 4.34 6.19
N ARG A 346 -1.43 4.47 5.28
CA ARG A 346 -0.18 3.68 5.25
C ARG A 346 1.07 4.45 5.68
N ALA A 347 0.94 5.74 6.00
CA ALA A 347 2.05 6.64 6.30
C ALA A 347 1.91 7.30 7.68
N SER A 348 1.43 6.55 8.69
CA SER A 348 1.28 7.02 10.07
C SER A 348 2.63 7.06 10.80
N PHE A 349 3.66 7.66 10.20
CA PHE A 349 4.99 7.80 10.78
C PHE A 349 4.99 8.84 11.91
N GLY A 350 4.51 8.48 13.10
CA GLY A 350 4.56 9.33 14.30
C GLY A 350 3.80 10.67 14.17
N LEU A 351 3.01 10.85 13.10
CA LEU A 351 2.16 12.00 12.90
C LEU A 351 0.93 11.84 13.79
N ARG A 352 0.64 12.85 14.61
CA ARG A 352 -0.61 12.96 15.37
C ARG A 352 -1.75 13.42 14.45
N GLY A 353 -2.04 12.67 13.39
CA GLY A 353 -3.08 12.96 12.39
C GLY A 353 -2.86 12.31 11.02
N CYS A 354 -3.89 12.36 10.15
CA CYS A 354 -3.86 11.77 8.81
C CYS A 354 -3.10 12.65 7.79
N LEU A 355 -2.34 11.98 6.91
CA LEU A 355 -1.75 12.57 5.71
C LEU A 355 -2.69 12.32 4.53
N TYR A 356 -3.01 13.36 3.76
CA TYR A 356 -3.85 13.28 2.58
C TYR A 356 -3.03 13.41 1.32
N GLU A 357 -3.23 12.51 0.36
CA GLU A 357 -2.83 12.73 -1.02
C GLU A 357 -3.84 13.65 -1.70
N VAL A 358 -3.32 14.63 -2.45
CA VAL A 358 -4.10 15.61 -3.19
C VAL A 358 -4.14 15.17 -4.64
N LEU A 359 -5.31 14.76 -5.12
CA LEU A 359 -5.47 14.33 -6.51
C LEU A 359 -5.41 15.55 -7.46
N PRO A 360 -4.68 15.46 -8.59
CA PRO A 360 -4.69 16.47 -9.63
C PRO A 360 -6.10 16.77 -10.18
N THR A 361 -6.30 17.96 -10.75
CA THR A 361 -7.56 18.32 -11.43
C THR A 361 -7.96 17.32 -12.50
N THR A 362 -7.01 16.77 -13.23
CA THR A 362 -7.27 15.77 -14.28
C THR A 362 -7.88 14.48 -13.73
N ASP A 363 -7.54 14.07 -12.50
CA ASP A 363 -8.13 12.92 -11.82
C ASP A 363 -9.55 13.25 -11.32
N VAL A 364 -9.70 14.42 -10.67
CA VAL A 364 -11.00 14.92 -10.18
C VAL A 364 -12.01 15.06 -11.32
N ASP A 365 -11.58 15.63 -12.45
CA ASP A 365 -12.42 15.85 -13.62
C ASP A 365 -12.85 14.52 -14.25
N ALA A 366 -11.97 13.51 -14.28
CA ALA A 366 -12.32 12.17 -14.73
C ALA A 366 -13.40 11.51 -13.86
N VAL A 367 -13.28 11.61 -12.53
CA VAL A 367 -14.31 11.11 -11.59
C VAL A 367 -15.65 11.81 -11.83
N ARG A 368 -15.66 13.14 -11.92
CA ARG A 368 -16.87 13.94 -12.15
C ARG A 368 -17.50 13.66 -13.52
N ALA A 369 -16.69 13.47 -14.55
CA ALA A 369 -17.15 13.11 -15.89
C ALA A 369 -17.86 11.75 -15.86
N VAL A 370 -17.27 10.74 -15.23
CA VAL A 370 -17.88 9.41 -15.10
C VAL A 370 -19.15 9.45 -14.26
N GLN A 371 -19.16 10.17 -13.13
CA GLN A 371 -20.36 10.37 -12.32
C GLN A 371 -21.53 10.91 -13.17
N LYS A 372 -21.26 11.94 -14.00
CA LYS A 372 -22.26 12.51 -14.90
C LYS A 372 -22.73 11.50 -15.94
N MET A 373 -21.83 10.71 -16.53
CA MET A 373 -22.16 9.68 -17.51
C MET A 373 -23.03 8.57 -16.91
N VAL A 374 -22.66 8.06 -15.74
CA VAL A 374 -23.41 7.03 -15.01
C VAL A 374 -24.80 7.52 -14.62
N ARG A 375 -24.92 8.76 -14.15
CA ARG A 375 -26.22 9.37 -13.82
C ARG A 375 -27.13 9.47 -15.05
N LEU A 376 -26.60 9.92 -16.19
CA LEU A 376 -27.35 10.00 -17.44
C LEU A 376 -27.79 8.62 -17.93
N TYR A 377 -26.92 7.61 -17.82
CA TYR A 377 -27.22 6.22 -18.17
C TYR A 377 -28.41 5.66 -17.37
N TYR A 378 -28.47 5.91 -16.05
CA TYR A 378 -29.58 5.46 -15.21
C TYR A 378 -30.90 6.23 -15.44
N LEU A 379 -30.83 7.55 -15.60
CA LEU A 379 -32.03 8.36 -15.89
C LEU A 379 -32.69 7.94 -17.20
N ASP A 380 -31.88 7.56 -18.19
CA ASP A 380 -32.37 7.05 -19.47
C ASP A 380 -33.07 5.69 -19.31
N GLN A 381 -32.49 4.75 -18.55
CA GLN A 381 -33.09 3.44 -18.29
C GLN A 381 -34.44 3.51 -17.57
N THR A 382 -34.59 4.45 -16.63
CA THR A 382 -35.80 4.60 -15.81
C THR A 382 -36.94 5.34 -16.53
N SER A 383 -36.61 6.13 -17.55
CA SER A 383 -37.58 6.96 -18.28
C SER A 383 -38.24 6.24 -19.48
N GLN A 384 -37.98 4.95 -19.69
CA GLN A 384 -38.30 4.28 -20.96
C GLN A 384 -39.24 3.06 -20.82
N SER A 385 -40.19 2.97 -21.76
CA SER A 385 -41.14 1.87 -21.92
C SER A 385 -40.45 0.62 -22.53
N PRO A 386 -40.79 -0.61 -22.12
CA PRO A 386 -40.11 -1.86 -22.53
C PRO A 386 -40.05 -2.15 -24.05
N ASP A 387 -40.88 -1.50 -24.87
CA ASP A 387 -41.18 -1.87 -26.27
C ASP A 387 -40.30 -1.29 -27.40
N SER A 388 -39.22 -0.52 -27.15
CA SER A 388 -38.35 -0.04 -28.26
C SER A 388 -37.43 -1.17 -28.81
N MET A 389 -36.45 -0.96 -29.69
CA MET A 389 -35.53 -2.04 -30.18
C MET A 389 -34.08 -1.85 -29.70
N PRO A 390 -33.42 -2.79 -28.98
CA PRO A 390 -32.19 -2.53 -28.20
C PRO A 390 -30.98 -1.97 -28.95
N ASP A 391 -30.72 -2.44 -30.18
CA ASP A 391 -29.43 -2.19 -30.85
C ASP A 391 -29.30 -0.80 -31.48
N LYS A 392 -30.41 -0.14 -31.85
CA LYS A 392 -30.39 1.28 -32.26
C LYS A 392 -30.34 2.25 -31.06
N ARG A 393 -30.58 1.76 -29.82
CA ARG A 393 -30.62 2.55 -28.57
C ARG A 393 -29.23 2.83 -27.99
N ARG A 394 -28.29 1.88 -28.11
CA ARG A 394 -26.95 1.88 -27.49
C ARG A 394 -25.90 2.80 -28.17
N ALA A 395 -26.29 3.62 -29.15
CA ALA A 395 -25.34 4.48 -29.87
C ALA A 395 -25.39 5.96 -29.45
N LYS A 396 -26.36 6.35 -28.62
CA LYS A 396 -26.66 7.76 -28.33
C LYS A 396 -25.72 8.39 -27.32
N TYR A 397 -25.31 7.65 -26.28
CA TYR A 397 -24.49 8.17 -25.19
C TYR A 397 -23.04 7.67 -25.27
N ARG A 398 -22.11 8.49 -24.77
CA ARG A 398 -20.68 8.23 -24.74
C ARG A 398 -20.35 6.90 -24.04
N LEU A 399 -21.00 6.62 -22.90
CA LEU A 399 -20.80 5.38 -22.15
C LEU A 399 -21.19 4.12 -22.93
N ASP A 400 -22.28 4.16 -23.71
CA ASP A 400 -22.72 2.97 -24.46
C ASP A 400 -21.76 2.63 -25.62
N ARG A 401 -21.20 3.66 -26.27
CA ARG A 401 -20.15 3.49 -27.29
C ARG A 401 -18.91 2.86 -26.68
N PHE A 402 -18.45 3.37 -25.54
CA PHE A 402 -17.34 2.80 -24.78
C PHE A 402 -17.61 1.34 -24.42
N VAL A 403 -18.76 1.04 -23.80
CA VAL A 403 -19.15 -0.32 -23.38
C VAL A 403 -19.14 -1.29 -24.57
N SER A 404 -19.62 -0.85 -25.74
CA SER A 404 -19.65 -1.69 -26.94
C SER A 404 -18.23 -2.01 -27.46
N ARG A 405 -17.32 -1.04 -27.43
CA ARG A 405 -15.90 -1.25 -27.77
C ARG A 405 -15.21 -2.15 -26.74
N ALA A 406 -15.38 -1.87 -25.45
CA ALA A 406 -14.79 -2.62 -24.35
C ALA A 406 -15.22 -4.09 -24.34
N ARG A 407 -16.51 -4.39 -24.58
CA ARG A 407 -17.02 -5.77 -24.73
C ARG A 407 -16.24 -6.56 -25.78
N ARG A 408 -16.04 -6.00 -26.97
CA ARG A 408 -15.29 -6.66 -28.05
C ARG A 408 -13.85 -6.96 -27.64
N GLN A 409 -13.20 -6.02 -26.95
CA GLN A 409 -11.83 -6.20 -26.47
C GLN A 409 -11.73 -7.27 -25.37
N ILE A 410 -12.69 -7.29 -24.42
CA ILE A 410 -12.78 -8.34 -23.39
C ILE A 410 -12.98 -9.72 -24.05
N ASP A 411 -13.96 -9.82 -24.96
CA ASP A 411 -14.26 -11.08 -25.66
C ASP A 411 -13.04 -11.58 -26.45
N ARG A 412 -12.25 -10.66 -27.03
CA ARG A 412 -10.98 -10.98 -27.69
C ARG A 412 -9.94 -11.51 -26.71
N SER A 413 -9.77 -10.90 -25.54
CA SER A 413 -8.83 -11.38 -24.51
C SER A 413 -9.19 -12.80 -24.04
N ARG A 414 -10.48 -13.06 -23.80
CA ARG A 414 -11.00 -14.36 -23.34
C ARG A 414 -10.87 -15.49 -24.36
N ARG A 415 -10.74 -15.19 -25.66
CA ARG A 415 -10.40 -16.20 -26.68
C ARG A 415 -8.98 -16.75 -26.52
N LEU A 416 -8.09 -15.98 -25.90
CA LEU A 416 -6.67 -16.31 -25.79
C LEU A 416 -6.26 -16.72 -24.38
N ARG A 417 -7.06 -16.39 -23.36
CA ARG A 417 -6.73 -16.57 -21.95
C ARG A 417 -7.87 -17.19 -21.17
N ASP A 418 -7.50 -17.95 -20.16
CA ASP A 418 -8.47 -18.40 -19.18
C ASP A 418 -8.99 -17.21 -18.36
N HIS A 419 -10.30 -17.19 -18.16
CA HIS A 419 -11.03 -16.16 -17.42
C HIS A 419 -11.92 -16.80 -16.33
N SER A 420 -11.72 -18.09 -16.05
CA SER A 420 -12.51 -18.90 -15.12
C SER A 420 -12.26 -18.55 -13.64
N ALA A 421 -11.52 -17.49 -13.35
CA ALA A 421 -11.21 -17.10 -11.99
C ALA A 421 -12.31 -16.18 -11.44
N ASP A 422 -13.14 -16.72 -10.56
CA ASP A 422 -14.08 -15.95 -9.71
C ASP A 422 -13.38 -14.94 -8.77
N MET A 423 -12.04 -14.91 -8.79
CA MET A 423 -11.16 -14.19 -7.86
C MET A 423 -10.57 -12.89 -8.43
N GLY A 424 -11.05 -12.38 -9.57
CA GLY A 424 -10.63 -11.08 -10.10
C GLY A 424 -9.19 -11.04 -10.65
N LEU A 425 -8.62 -12.18 -11.03
CA LEU A 425 -7.31 -12.30 -11.65
C LEU A 425 -7.42 -12.98 -13.01
N LEU A 426 -6.76 -12.43 -14.02
CA LEU A 426 -6.76 -13.05 -15.35
C LEU A 426 -5.85 -14.30 -15.36
N GLY A 427 -6.35 -15.40 -15.92
CA GLY A 427 -5.59 -16.65 -16.00
C GLY A 427 -4.48 -16.62 -17.07
N PRO A 428 -3.66 -17.68 -17.12
CA PRO A 428 -2.65 -17.84 -18.16
C PRO A 428 -3.29 -17.94 -19.55
N CYS A 429 -2.46 -17.78 -20.59
CA CYS A 429 -2.89 -18.06 -21.95
C CYS A 429 -3.36 -19.52 -22.06
N LEU A 430 -4.45 -19.73 -22.79
CA LEU A 430 -4.93 -21.08 -23.08
C LEU A 430 -3.84 -21.85 -23.85
N PRO A 431 -3.58 -23.12 -23.52
CA PRO A 431 -2.66 -23.97 -24.27
C PRO A 431 -3.30 -24.35 -25.61
N LEU A 432 -3.35 -23.39 -26.53
CA LEU A 432 -3.93 -23.56 -27.86
C LEU A 432 -2.91 -24.26 -28.78
N SER A 433 -3.36 -25.26 -29.55
CA SER A 433 -2.57 -25.75 -30.68
C SER A 433 -2.38 -24.64 -31.71
N GLY A 434 -1.35 -24.74 -32.57
CA GLY A 434 -1.09 -23.72 -33.60
C GLY A 434 -2.32 -23.42 -34.48
N ALA A 435 -3.10 -24.45 -34.82
CA ALA A 435 -4.33 -24.31 -35.60
C ALA A 435 -5.51 -23.70 -34.81
N GLU A 436 -5.60 -23.94 -33.50
CA GLU A 436 -6.61 -23.32 -32.64
C GLU A 436 -6.26 -21.86 -32.31
N ALA A 437 -4.97 -21.56 -32.14
CA ALA A 437 -4.48 -20.20 -31.99
C ALA A 437 -4.72 -19.40 -33.29
N GLU A 438 -4.46 -20.01 -34.44
CA GLU A 438 -4.75 -19.44 -35.76
C GLU A 438 -6.26 -19.28 -35.98
N ALA A 439 -7.08 -20.29 -35.69
CA ALA A 439 -8.54 -20.19 -35.76
C ALA A 439 -9.12 -19.14 -34.80
N ASN A 440 -8.61 -19.01 -33.57
CA ASN A 440 -9.02 -17.99 -32.62
C ASN A 440 -8.53 -16.59 -32.99
N ALA A 441 -7.41 -16.48 -33.69
CA ALA A 441 -6.92 -15.24 -34.29
C ALA A 441 -7.77 -14.81 -35.50
N VAL A 442 -8.27 -15.78 -36.28
CA VAL A 442 -9.09 -15.61 -37.49
C VAL A 442 -10.58 -15.38 -37.18
N ALA A 443 -11.13 -16.00 -36.13
CA ALA A 443 -12.56 -15.96 -35.79
C ALA A 443 -13.13 -14.57 -35.45
N GLY A 444 -12.30 -13.52 -35.43
CA GLY A 444 -12.71 -12.13 -35.24
C GLY A 444 -12.09 -11.15 -36.25
N GLU A 445 -11.50 -11.61 -37.36
CA GLU A 445 -10.63 -10.80 -38.22
C GLU A 445 -11.24 -9.48 -38.71
N GLU A 446 -12.52 -9.41 -39.08
CA GLU A 446 -13.16 -8.18 -39.57
C GLU A 446 -13.28 -7.08 -38.48
N ASP A 447 -13.68 -7.44 -37.25
CA ASP A 447 -13.76 -6.50 -36.11
C ASP A 447 -12.36 -6.24 -35.50
N ASP A 448 -11.48 -7.25 -35.48
CA ASP A 448 -10.12 -7.18 -34.95
C ASP A 448 -9.19 -6.32 -35.82
N GLU A 449 -9.34 -6.32 -37.15
CA GLU A 449 -8.54 -5.49 -38.06
C GLU A 449 -8.79 -4.00 -37.84
N LEU A 450 -10.06 -3.61 -37.65
CA LEU A 450 -10.45 -2.24 -37.29
C LEU A 450 -9.93 -1.84 -35.89
N LEU A 451 -10.02 -2.73 -34.90
CA LEU A 451 -9.48 -2.52 -33.55
C LEU A 451 -7.94 -2.42 -33.54
N ARG A 452 -7.24 -3.20 -34.37
CA ARG A 452 -5.77 -3.13 -34.51
C ARG A 452 -5.33 -1.85 -35.23
N ALA A 453 -6.08 -1.44 -36.25
CA ALA A 453 -5.75 -0.25 -37.04
C ALA A 453 -6.04 1.07 -36.31
N ARG A 454 -7.09 1.13 -35.47
CA ARG A 454 -7.51 2.35 -34.74
C ARG A 454 -7.28 2.31 -33.23
N GLY A 455 -6.87 1.18 -32.68
CA GLY A 455 -6.94 0.94 -31.23
C GLY A 455 -8.37 0.58 -30.80
N TRP A 456 -8.51 -0.08 -29.64
CA TRP A 456 -9.84 -0.42 -29.12
C TRP A 456 -10.53 0.76 -28.42
N MET A 457 -9.76 1.73 -27.95
CA MET A 457 -10.24 2.96 -27.32
C MET A 457 -10.26 4.12 -28.31
N ASP A 458 -11.22 5.01 -28.11
CA ASP A 458 -11.12 6.38 -28.59
C ASP A 458 -10.40 7.21 -27.52
N GLU A 459 -9.17 7.67 -27.78
CA GLU A 459 -8.37 8.36 -26.75
C GLU A 459 -8.99 9.68 -26.28
N GLU A 460 -9.77 10.36 -27.13
CA GLU A 460 -10.43 11.61 -26.77
C GLU A 460 -11.71 11.34 -25.96
N GLU A 461 -12.48 10.32 -26.32
CA GLU A 461 -13.74 9.99 -25.65
C GLU A 461 -13.59 9.02 -24.46
N ASP A 462 -12.57 8.18 -24.38
CA ASP A 462 -12.54 7.08 -23.39
C ASP A 462 -11.52 7.30 -22.26
N ALA A 463 -10.60 8.26 -22.42
CA ALA A 463 -9.51 8.49 -21.46
C ALA A 463 -10.00 8.75 -20.03
N GLU A 464 -11.06 9.55 -19.85
CA GLU A 464 -11.63 9.84 -18.53
C GLU A 464 -12.22 8.59 -17.86
N ILE A 465 -12.89 7.72 -18.64
CA ILE A 465 -13.47 6.48 -18.13
C ILE A 465 -12.36 5.54 -17.67
N MET A 466 -11.32 5.37 -18.48
CA MET A 466 -10.21 4.48 -18.14
C MET A 466 -9.35 5.03 -17.00
N ARG A 467 -9.16 6.35 -16.94
CA ARG A 467 -8.49 7.02 -15.82
C ARG A 467 -9.27 6.80 -14.52
N PHE A 468 -10.59 6.97 -14.55
CA PHE A 468 -11.45 6.65 -13.41
C PHE A 468 -11.35 5.18 -12.99
N MET A 469 -11.49 4.24 -13.94
CA MET A 469 -11.39 2.80 -13.65
C MET A 469 -10.04 2.44 -13.03
N TYR A 470 -8.95 3.09 -13.50
CA TYR A 470 -7.62 2.94 -12.92
C TYR A 470 -7.53 3.48 -11.47
N LEU A 471 -8.02 4.70 -11.21
CA LEU A 471 -8.05 5.28 -9.85
C LEU A 471 -8.85 4.42 -8.88
N TRP A 472 -9.99 3.90 -9.34
CA TRP A 472 -10.91 3.09 -8.55
C TRP A 472 -10.36 1.68 -8.27
N ALA A 473 -9.98 0.94 -9.31
CA ALA A 473 -9.66 -0.49 -9.17
C ALA A 473 -8.17 -0.79 -8.97
N ALA A 474 -7.28 -0.05 -9.65
CA ALA A 474 -5.85 -0.32 -9.61
C ALA A 474 -5.11 0.46 -8.52
N SER A 475 -5.33 1.77 -8.47
CA SER A 475 -4.68 2.63 -7.46
C SER A 475 -5.43 2.71 -6.14
N ARG A 476 -6.64 2.13 -6.05
CA ARG A 476 -7.48 2.08 -4.84
C ARG A 476 -7.57 3.42 -4.10
N LYS A 477 -7.78 4.51 -4.84
CA LYS A 477 -7.79 5.87 -4.30
C LYS A 477 -9.02 6.21 -3.43
N PHE A 478 -10.08 5.40 -3.51
CA PHE A 478 -11.33 5.64 -2.82
C PHE A 478 -11.54 4.59 -1.73
N SER A 479 -12.08 5.02 -0.59
CA SER A 479 -12.41 4.12 0.53
C SER A 479 -13.49 3.13 0.12
N THR A 480 -13.59 1.99 0.80
CA THR A 480 -14.64 0.99 0.56
C THR A 480 -16.05 1.53 0.86
N ASN A 481 -16.15 2.53 1.71
CA ASN A 481 -17.40 3.21 2.06
C ASN A 481 -17.75 4.38 1.12
N SER A 482 -16.90 4.69 0.15
CA SER A 482 -17.13 5.79 -0.79
C SER A 482 -18.31 5.52 -1.73
N ASP A 483 -19.14 6.54 -1.96
CA ASP A 483 -20.20 6.51 -2.98
C ASP A 483 -19.63 6.37 -4.40
N ILE A 484 -18.36 6.73 -4.61
CA ILE A 484 -17.67 6.64 -5.89
C ILE A 484 -17.58 5.18 -6.39
N ASN A 485 -17.57 4.21 -5.47
CA ASN A 485 -17.55 2.78 -5.82
C ASN A 485 -18.71 2.36 -6.72
N VAL A 486 -19.87 3.00 -6.55
CA VAL A 486 -21.07 2.73 -7.34
C VAL A 486 -20.82 2.99 -8.84
N PHE A 487 -20.00 3.98 -9.19
CA PHE A 487 -19.75 4.32 -10.58
C PHE A 487 -18.96 3.21 -11.29
N GLY A 488 -17.94 2.67 -10.63
CA GLY A 488 -17.16 1.54 -11.14
C GLY A 488 -18.00 0.29 -11.31
N SER A 489 -18.74 -0.10 -10.26
CA SER A 489 -19.66 -1.24 -10.30
C SER A 489 -20.74 -1.07 -11.40
N THR A 490 -21.20 0.15 -11.64
CA THR A 490 -22.17 0.43 -12.71
C THR A 490 -21.57 0.22 -14.10
N ILE A 491 -20.33 0.67 -14.33
CA ILE A 491 -19.64 0.42 -15.61
C ILE A 491 -19.50 -1.09 -15.83
N LEU A 492 -19.04 -1.84 -14.82
CA LEU A 492 -18.93 -3.30 -14.89
C LEU A 492 -20.28 -3.98 -15.17
N LYS A 493 -21.35 -3.49 -14.55
CA LYS A 493 -22.72 -3.96 -14.80
C LYS A 493 -23.17 -3.64 -16.22
N ALA A 494 -22.86 -2.45 -16.74
CA ALA A 494 -23.19 -2.05 -18.09
C ALA A 494 -22.43 -2.88 -19.15
N LEU A 495 -21.22 -3.37 -18.83
CA LEU A 495 -20.45 -4.27 -19.69
C LEU A 495 -21.12 -5.63 -19.87
N ASP A 496 -21.88 -6.13 -18.90
CA ASP A 496 -22.58 -7.43 -19.01
C ASP A 496 -21.66 -8.58 -19.47
N ARG A 497 -20.49 -8.65 -18.82
CA ARG A 497 -19.45 -9.68 -19.06
C ARG A 497 -18.96 -10.37 -17.79
N TYR A 498 -19.44 -9.92 -16.63
CA TYR A 498 -19.01 -10.37 -15.31
C TYR A 498 -20.18 -10.95 -14.49
N GLY A 499 -21.20 -11.51 -15.15
CA GLY A 499 -22.36 -12.09 -14.46
C GLY A 499 -22.05 -13.34 -13.63
N HIS A 500 -20.90 -13.97 -13.87
CA HIS A 500 -20.38 -15.06 -13.04
C HIS A 500 -19.84 -14.56 -11.69
N ALA A 501 -19.32 -13.32 -11.66
CA ALA A 501 -18.82 -12.73 -10.43
C ALA A 501 -20.01 -12.43 -9.51
N GLY A 502 -20.02 -13.04 -8.33
CA GLY A 502 -21.07 -12.79 -7.34
C GLY A 502 -21.15 -11.32 -6.89
N ARG A 503 -20.09 -10.54 -7.11
CA ARG A 503 -19.96 -9.11 -6.77
C ARG A 503 -19.18 -8.37 -7.86
N LEU A 504 -19.52 -7.10 -8.11
CA LEU A 504 -18.84 -6.23 -9.07
C LEU A 504 -18.07 -5.14 -8.32
N ASP A 505 -16.90 -5.48 -7.81
CA ASP A 505 -16.06 -4.62 -6.97
C ASP A 505 -14.74 -4.22 -7.65
N VAL A 506 -13.82 -3.65 -6.87
CA VAL A 506 -12.48 -3.25 -7.34
C VAL A 506 -11.66 -4.43 -7.87
N SER A 507 -11.89 -5.66 -7.40
CA SER A 507 -11.19 -6.86 -7.88
C SER A 507 -11.65 -7.23 -9.29
N VAL A 508 -12.96 -7.17 -9.55
CA VAL A 508 -13.48 -7.32 -10.93
C VAL A 508 -13.06 -6.13 -11.80
N GLY A 509 -12.95 -4.93 -11.23
CA GLY A 509 -12.39 -3.76 -11.89
C GLY A 509 -10.93 -3.96 -12.32
N TRP A 510 -10.11 -4.61 -11.49
CA TRP A 510 -8.74 -4.96 -11.81
C TRP A 510 -8.68 -5.95 -12.98
N MET A 511 -9.48 -7.01 -12.92
CA MET A 511 -9.60 -7.98 -14.01
C MET A 511 -10.03 -7.30 -15.31
N PHE A 512 -10.98 -6.38 -15.27
CA PHE A 512 -11.37 -5.57 -16.41
C PHE A 512 -10.17 -4.82 -17.02
N LEU A 513 -9.37 -4.13 -16.19
CA LEU A 513 -8.19 -3.40 -16.65
C LEU A 513 -7.15 -4.30 -17.31
N GLN A 514 -7.01 -5.56 -16.85
CA GLN A 514 -6.16 -6.56 -17.48
C GLN A 514 -6.74 -7.07 -18.81
N GLU A 515 -8.04 -7.38 -18.84
CA GLU A 515 -8.72 -7.90 -20.04
C GLU A 515 -8.72 -6.91 -21.19
N VAL A 516 -8.85 -5.61 -20.90
CA VAL A 516 -8.77 -4.56 -21.93
C VAL A 516 -7.33 -4.16 -22.27
N GLY A 517 -6.33 -4.75 -21.61
CA GLY A 517 -4.91 -4.49 -21.86
C GLY A 517 -4.44 -3.13 -21.36
N TRP A 518 -5.12 -2.52 -20.39
CA TRP A 518 -4.65 -1.31 -19.72
C TRP A 518 -3.53 -1.63 -18.71
N ILE A 519 -3.65 -2.79 -18.05
CA ILE A 519 -2.65 -3.37 -17.15
C ILE A 519 -2.20 -4.70 -17.76
N LEU A 520 -0.92 -5.04 -17.60
CA LEU A 520 -0.41 -6.32 -18.08
C LEU A 520 -0.98 -7.48 -17.25
N PRO A 521 -1.28 -8.64 -17.86
CA PRO A 521 -1.86 -9.77 -17.13
C PRO A 521 -1.01 -10.31 -15.97
N TRP A 522 0.32 -10.10 -16.01
CA TRP A 522 1.27 -10.50 -14.97
C TRP A 522 1.70 -9.34 -14.07
N ASP A 523 1.15 -8.13 -14.26
CA ASP A 523 1.36 -7.03 -13.31
C ASP A 523 0.59 -7.32 -12.02
N PHE A 524 0.97 -6.66 -10.93
CA PHE A 524 0.40 -6.93 -9.62
C PHE A 524 -0.05 -5.63 -8.92
N ALA A 525 -1.09 -5.73 -8.10
CA ALA A 525 -1.80 -4.57 -7.56
C ALA A 525 -0.91 -3.65 -6.70
N ALA A 526 0.04 -4.22 -5.92
CA ALA A 526 0.88 -3.44 -5.00
C ALA A 526 1.66 -2.33 -5.70
N ARG A 527 2.09 -2.55 -6.96
CA ARG A 527 2.77 -1.53 -7.76
C ARG A 527 1.90 -0.33 -8.08
N HIS A 528 0.58 -0.52 -8.23
CA HIS A 528 -0.36 0.53 -8.61
C HIS A 528 -0.98 1.27 -7.42
N MET A 529 -1.01 0.64 -6.25
CA MET A 529 -1.60 1.21 -5.02
C MET A 529 -0.71 2.28 -4.37
N LEU A 530 0.61 2.18 -4.52
CA LEU A 530 1.58 3.06 -3.85
C LEU A 530 2.56 3.71 -4.84
N PRO A 531 2.09 4.51 -5.81
CA PRO A 531 3.01 5.29 -6.62
C PRO A 531 3.75 6.29 -5.74
N PRO A 532 5.08 6.43 -5.86
CA PRO A 532 5.79 7.49 -5.18
C PRO A 532 5.25 8.87 -5.58
N PRO A 533 5.25 9.85 -4.65
CA PRO A 533 4.75 11.20 -4.92
C PRO A 533 5.30 11.80 -6.22
N GLY A 534 4.42 12.33 -7.08
CA GLY A 534 4.83 12.97 -8.33
C GLY A 534 5.32 12.03 -9.44
N LEU A 535 5.32 10.71 -9.21
CA LEU A 535 5.58 9.70 -10.22
C LEU A 535 4.31 8.94 -10.60
N HIS A 536 4.28 8.43 -11.83
CA HIS A 536 3.15 7.65 -12.33
C HIS A 536 3.62 6.26 -12.72
N VAL A 537 2.83 5.25 -12.38
CA VAL A 537 3.11 3.88 -12.82
C VAL A 537 2.93 3.80 -14.34
N SER A 538 3.95 3.30 -15.03
CA SER A 538 3.87 3.02 -16.44
C SER A 538 2.99 1.80 -16.71
N ARG A 539 2.15 1.86 -17.75
CA ARG A 539 1.32 0.73 -18.21
C ARG A 539 2.14 -0.47 -18.71
N THR A 540 3.41 -0.25 -19.07
CA THR A 540 4.29 -1.27 -19.66
C THR A 540 5.35 -1.81 -18.69
N GLY A 541 5.37 -1.37 -17.43
CA GLY A 541 6.45 -1.65 -16.49
C GLY A 541 7.25 -0.39 -16.10
N GLY A 542 7.67 -0.29 -14.82
CA GLY A 542 8.41 0.85 -14.24
C GLY A 542 7.59 2.09 -13.85
N LEU A 543 8.29 3.17 -13.51
CA LEU A 543 7.74 4.50 -13.22
C LEU A 543 8.05 5.50 -14.34
N LEU A 544 7.07 6.35 -14.66
CA LEU A 544 7.20 7.49 -15.58
C LEU A 544 7.76 8.71 -14.84
N ASN A 545 8.29 9.67 -15.60
CA ASN A 545 8.83 10.94 -15.09
C ASN A 545 10.02 10.80 -14.13
N ARG A 546 10.73 9.67 -14.18
CA ARG A 546 11.98 9.52 -13.43
C ARG A 546 13.04 10.49 -13.98
N PRO A 547 13.83 11.14 -13.10
CA PRO A 547 15.02 11.85 -13.55
C PRO A 547 16.02 10.87 -14.16
N GLY A 548 16.91 11.37 -15.02
CA GLY A 548 17.99 10.57 -15.57
C GLY A 548 18.99 10.12 -14.48
N PRO A 549 19.86 9.14 -14.78
CA PRO A 549 20.87 8.65 -13.84
C PRO A 549 21.78 9.75 -13.31
N VAL A 550 22.25 9.60 -12.07
CA VAL A 550 23.19 10.55 -11.47
C VAL A 550 24.50 10.51 -12.24
N ALA A 551 24.97 11.66 -12.72
CA ALA A 551 26.22 11.72 -13.49
C ALA A 551 27.41 11.25 -12.63
N PRO A 552 28.30 10.35 -13.14
CA PRO A 552 29.44 9.84 -12.37
C PRO A 552 30.33 10.94 -11.78
N LYS A 553 30.46 12.08 -12.47
CA LYS A 553 31.23 13.24 -12.01
C LYS A 553 30.66 13.83 -10.71
N ALA A 554 29.34 13.80 -10.52
CA ALA A 554 28.71 14.28 -9.28
C ALA A 554 29.08 13.40 -8.08
N LEU A 555 29.34 12.11 -8.32
CA LEU A 555 29.68 11.14 -7.26
C LEU A 555 31.15 11.20 -6.83
N GLN A 556 32.02 11.88 -7.60
CA GLN A 556 33.44 12.01 -7.24
C GLN A 556 33.67 12.89 -6.01
N ARG A 557 32.72 13.80 -5.70
CA ARG A 557 32.78 14.68 -4.53
C ARG A 557 32.95 13.85 -3.25
N ASP A 558 33.77 14.34 -2.33
CA ASP A 558 33.94 13.77 -1.00
C ASP A 558 33.94 14.89 0.03
N VAL A 559 33.15 14.76 1.10
CA VAL A 559 33.17 15.68 2.24
C VAL A 559 34.28 15.38 3.25
N TYR A 560 34.94 14.22 3.12
CA TYR A 560 36.04 13.78 4.00
C TYR A 560 37.39 13.58 3.27
N PRO A 561 37.80 14.46 2.34
CA PRO A 561 39.02 14.25 1.56
C PRO A 561 40.24 14.21 2.49
N GLY A 562 41.09 13.18 2.32
CA GLY A 562 42.29 12.99 3.13
C GLY A 562 42.06 12.62 4.60
N LYS A 563 40.81 12.47 5.05
CA LYS A 563 40.46 12.09 6.43
C LYS A 563 40.00 10.65 6.57
N ARG A 564 39.92 9.91 5.46
CA ARG A 564 39.47 8.52 5.45
C ARG A 564 40.56 7.58 5.96
N ARG A 565 40.22 6.70 6.90
CA ARG A 565 41.09 5.58 7.30
C ARG A 565 41.12 4.55 6.18
N ASP A 566 42.31 4.17 5.73
CA ASP A 566 42.45 3.01 4.86
C ASP A 566 42.39 1.75 5.74
N TRP A 567 41.43 0.87 5.48
CA TRP A 567 41.27 -0.37 6.23
C TRP A 567 42.24 -1.48 5.78
N GLY A 568 43.04 -1.26 4.73
CA GLY A 568 44.16 -2.13 4.36
C GLY A 568 43.76 -3.60 4.23
N ASP A 569 44.44 -4.48 4.97
CA ASP A 569 44.20 -5.92 4.88
C ASP A 569 43.06 -6.42 5.79
N THR A 570 42.41 -5.55 6.57
CA THR A 570 41.27 -5.91 7.42
C THR A 570 40.16 -6.52 6.57
N LYS A 571 39.79 -7.78 6.86
CA LYS A 571 38.70 -8.47 6.17
C LYS A 571 37.36 -7.89 6.55
N ILE A 572 36.62 -7.45 5.53
CA ILE A 572 35.26 -6.92 5.65
C ILE A 572 34.31 -7.95 5.06
N TYR A 573 33.55 -8.63 5.91
CA TYR A 573 32.59 -9.66 5.52
C TYR A 573 31.24 -9.02 5.21
N CYS A 574 30.82 -9.06 3.94
CA CYS A 574 29.50 -8.65 3.47
C CYS A 574 28.62 -9.91 3.36
N ILE A 575 27.65 -10.07 4.25
CA ILE A 575 26.85 -11.28 4.41
C ILE A 575 25.43 -11.02 3.88
N ASP A 576 25.14 -11.53 2.69
CA ASP A 576 23.92 -11.18 1.94
C ASP A 576 23.32 -12.38 1.20
N SER A 577 22.13 -12.21 0.60
CA SER A 577 21.66 -13.15 -0.43
C SER A 577 22.63 -13.23 -1.62
N ALA A 578 22.68 -14.40 -2.26
CA ALA A 578 23.40 -14.59 -3.51
C ALA A 578 22.91 -13.64 -4.64
N SER A 579 21.63 -13.25 -4.59
CA SER A 579 21.03 -12.32 -5.55
C SER A 579 21.21 -10.84 -5.23
N THR A 580 21.76 -10.47 -4.07
CA THR A 580 21.95 -9.07 -3.68
C THR A 580 23.00 -8.40 -4.57
N THR A 581 22.64 -7.29 -5.21
CA THR A 581 23.52 -6.51 -6.09
C THR A 581 23.97 -5.17 -5.52
N ASP A 582 23.21 -4.59 -4.59
CA ASP A 582 23.56 -3.38 -3.85
C ASP A 582 23.99 -3.78 -2.44
N VAL A 583 25.29 -3.67 -2.14
CA VAL A 583 25.88 -4.15 -0.88
C VAL A 583 26.12 -2.95 0.02
N ASP A 584 25.25 -2.77 1.00
CA ASP A 584 25.25 -1.60 1.87
C ASP A 584 26.20 -1.73 3.05
N ASP A 585 26.38 -2.93 3.61
CA ASP A 585 27.13 -3.13 4.85
C ASP A 585 28.10 -4.31 4.82
N GLY A 586 29.08 -4.24 5.72
CA GLY A 586 30.04 -5.30 5.96
C GLY A 586 30.62 -5.21 7.37
N LEU A 587 31.06 -6.35 7.90
CA LEU A 587 31.51 -6.50 9.29
C LEU A 587 33.01 -6.84 9.33
N SER A 588 33.71 -6.30 10.32
CA SER A 588 35.05 -6.78 10.69
C SER A 588 35.26 -6.75 12.20
N ILE A 589 36.29 -7.45 12.66
CA ILE A 589 36.67 -7.51 14.07
C ILE A 589 38.15 -7.18 14.23
N GLU A 590 38.49 -6.40 15.25
CA GLU A 590 39.86 -6.02 15.59
C GLU A 590 40.10 -6.32 17.07
N ARG A 591 41.09 -7.16 17.38
CA ARG A 591 41.50 -7.45 18.77
C ARG A 591 42.18 -6.21 19.36
N THR A 592 41.95 -5.93 20.64
CA THR A 592 42.56 -4.77 21.31
C THR A 592 43.77 -5.19 22.15
N ASP A 593 44.55 -4.21 22.62
CA ASP A 593 45.66 -4.46 23.56
C ASP A 593 45.21 -5.07 24.89
N THR A 594 43.91 -4.96 25.22
CA THR A 594 43.34 -5.53 26.45
C THR A 594 42.68 -6.88 26.13
N PRO A 595 43.15 -7.99 26.71
CA PRO A 595 42.53 -9.30 26.53
C PRO A 595 41.04 -9.29 26.89
N GLY A 596 40.23 -9.97 26.09
CA GLY A 596 38.77 -10.01 26.27
C GLY A 596 38.03 -8.74 25.81
N GLN A 597 38.72 -7.78 25.21
CA GLN A 597 38.10 -6.60 24.58
C GLN A 597 38.40 -6.57 23.08
N TYR A 598 37.36 -6.31 22.30
CA TYR A 598 37.41 -6.36 20.84
C TYR A 598 36.68 -5.14 20.27
N TRP A 599 37.16 -4.62 19.15
CA TRP A 599 36.39 -3.70 18.31
C TRP A 599 35.61 -4.50 17.28
N ILE A 600 34.31 -4.27 17.22
CA ILE A 600 33.45 -4.68 16.10
C ILE A 600 33.25 -3.46 15.22
N HIS A 601 33.53 -3.60 13.93
CA HIS A 601 33.37 -2.54 12.94
C HIS A 601 32.25 -2.90 11.96
N VAL A 602 31.31 -1.97 11.80
CA VAL A 602 30.26 -2.02 10.77
C VAL A 602 30.61 -0.98 9.72
N HIS A 603 31.05 -1.44 8.56
CA HIS A 603 31.39 -0.59 7.42
C HIS A 603 30.14 -0.41 6.57
N VAL A 604 29.66 0.81 6.41
CA VAL A 604 28.45 1.11 5.64
C VAL A 604 28.83 1.90 4.38
N ALA A 605 28.25 1.59 3.23
CA ALA A 605 28.39 2.36 1.99
C ALA A 605 28.12 3.85 2.26
N ASP A 606 28.88 4.75 1.63
CA ASP A 606 28.88 6.18 1.96
C ASP A 606 28.41 7.09 0.82
N PRO A 607 27.18 6.92 0.28
CA PRO A 607 26.64 7.79 -0.77
C PRO A 607 26.44 9.22 -0.29
N ALA A 608 26.21 9.42 1.01
CA ALA A 608 26.06 10.73 1.64
C ALA A 608 27.33 11.60 1.56
N SER A 609 28.51 10.99 1.34
CA SER A 609 29.74 11.75 1.08
C SER A 609 29.75 12.50 -0.24
N ALA A 610 28.93 12.09 -1.21
CA ALA A 610 28.86 12.71 -2.53
C ALA A 610 27.48 13.26 -2.89
N ILE A 611 26.39 12.74 -2.32
CA ILE A 611 25.02 13.21 -2.55
C ILE A 611 24.59 14.01 -1.31
N LEU A 612 24.55 15.34 -1.44
CA LEU A 612 24.28 16.25 -0.32
C LEU A 612 22.83 16.72 -0.27
N PRO A 613 22.35 17.16 0.91
CA PRO A 613 21.03 17.76 1.04
C PRO A 613 20.84 18.90 0.03
N GLY A 614 19.77 18.82 -0.76
CA GLY A 614 19.42 19.81 -1.79
C GLY A 614 19.85 19.45 -3.21
N ASP A 615 20.72 18.46 -3.40
CA ASP A 615 21.02 17.93 -4.73
C ASP A 615 19.75 17.35 -5.38
N PRO A 616 19.61 17.41 -6.72
CA PRO A 616 18.46 16.81 -7.40
C PRO A 616 18.26 15.33 -7.08
N ALA A 617 19.35 14.56 -6.97
CA ALA A 617 19.32 13.15 -6.60
C ALA A 617 18.83 12.94 -5.16
N ALA A 618 19.23 13.81 -4.22
CA ALA A 618 18.77 13.76 -2.83
C ALA A 618 17.27 14.07 -2.72
N LYS A 619 16.78 15.11 -3.43
CA LYS A 619 15.34 15.45 -3.47
C LYS A 619 14.49 14.35 -4.10
N PHE A 620 15.04 13.65 -5.09
CA PHE A 620 14.37 12.50 -5.68
C PHE A 620 14.34 11.31 -4.71
N ALA A 621 15.47 10.98 -4.08
CA ALA A 621 15.53 9.93 -3.07
C ALA A 621 14.60 10.22 -1.87
N GLU A 622 14.47 11.48 -1.45
CA GLU A 622 13.50 11.93 -0.44
C GLU A 622 12.06 11.66 -0.88
N THR A 623 11.75 11.84 -2.16
CA THR A 623 10.43 11.55 -2.74
C THR A 623 10.14 10.03 -2.77
N ILE A 624 11.11 9.22 -3.17
CA ILE A 624 10.97 7.75 -3.26
C ILE A 624 11.06 7.07 -1.89
N THR A 625 11.74 7.69 -0.93
CA THR A 625 12.04 7.26 0.44
C THR A 625 12.93 6.03 0.59
N GLN A 626 12.69 4.97 -0.19
CA GLN A 626 13.38 3.69 -0.11
C GLN A 626 13.36 2.95 -1.45
N THR A 627 14.29 2.03 -1.65
CA THR A 627 14.21 1.10 -2.79
C THR A 627 13.00 0.18 -2.61
N ILE A 628 12.21 0.01 -3.67
CA ILE A 628 11.01 -0.83 -3.64
C ILE A 628 11.38 -2.21 -4.18
N TYR A 629 11.24 -3.22 -3.32
CA TYR A 629 11.41 -4.64 -3.66
C TYR A 629 10.05 -5.32 -3.66
N LEU A 630 9.54 -5.65 -4.85
CA LEU A 630 8.30 -6.38 -5.04
C LEU A 630 8.58 -7.62 -5.92
N PRO A 631 7.85 -8.74 -5.74
CA PRO A 631 8.01 -9.89 -6.62
C PRO A 631 7.84 -9.50 -8.10
N GLY A 632 8.88 -9.70 -8.92
CA GLY A 632 8.88 -9.31 -10.33
C GLY A 632 9.03 -7.80 -10.61
N HIS A 633 9.25 -6.97 -9.60
CA HIS A 633 9.47 -5.54 -9.77
C HIS A 633 10.46 -4.97 -8.74
N TYR A 634 11.56 -4.45 -9.26
CA TYR A 634 12.60 -3.79 -8.49
C TYR A 634 12.68 -2.33 -8.94
N GLU A 635 12.51 -1.40 -8.00
CA GLU A 635 12.59 0.03 -8.28
C GLU A 635 13.63 0.69 -7.34
N PRO A 636 14.86 0.96 -7.82
CA PRO A 636 15.93 1.53 -6.99
C PRO A 636 15.60 2.96 -6.55
N MET A 637 15.98 3.33 -5.33
CA MET A 637 15.80 4.67 -4.78
C MET A 637 16.47 5.74 -5.64
N PHE A 638 17.65 5.44 -6.21
CA PHE A 638 18.32 6.31 -7.18
C PHE A 638 18.04 5.86 -8.62
N PRO A 639 17.94 6.80 -9.58
CA PRO A 639 17.75 6.45 -10.98
C PRO A 639 19.01 5.81 -11.57
N GLY A 640 18.84 4.66 -12.22
CA GLY A 640 19.93 3.89 -12.84
C GLY A 640 20.90 3.27 -11.82
N ASP A 641 21.93 2.60 -12.32
CA ASP A 641 22.88 1.85 -11.49
C ASP A 641 24.07 2.69 -10.99
N THR A 642 24.22 3.94 -11.44
CA THR A 642 25.47 4.70 -11.20
C THR A 642 25.79 4.95 -9.72
N VAL A 643 24.78 5.14 -8.87
CA VAL A 643 25.00 5.31 -7.42
C VAL A 643 25.40 3.97 -6.79
N LYS A 644 24.64 2.91 -7.08
CA LYS A 644 24.94 1.52 -6.68
C LYS A 644 26.37 1.14 -7.07
N ASP A 645 26.70 1.27 -8.35
CA ASP A 645 28.03 0.92 -8.89
C ASP A 645 29.16 1.77 -8.30
N HIS A 646 28.85 2.94 -7.75
CA HIS A 646 29.85 3.82 -7.15
C HIS A 646 30.07 3.54 -5.65
N PHE A 647 29.03 3.17 -4.91
CA PHE A 647 29.05 3.10 -3.44
C PHE A 647 28.88 1.71 -2.85
N SER A 648 28.24 0.78 -3.56
CA SER A 648 28.12 -0.63 -3.15
C SER A 648 29.49 -1.13 -2.73
N LEU A 649 29.58 -1.71 -1.53
CA LEU A 649 30.84 -2.06 -0.89
C LEU A 649 31.62 -3.06 -1.74
N ALA A 650 32.86 -2.69 -2.06
CA ALA A 650 33.80 -3.44 -2.86
C ALA A 650 35.22 -2.91 -2.59
N PRO A 651 36.27 -3.58 -3.08
CA PRO A 651 37.64 -3.07 -2.98
C PRO A 651 37.78 -1.65 -3.54
N GLY A 652 38.34 -0.74 -2.74
CA GLY A 652 38.54 0.67 -3.08
C GLY A 652 37.33 1.59 -2.82
N ARG A 653 36.23 1.07 -2.26
CA ARG A 653 35.01 1.85 -2.03
C ARG A 653 35.06 2.64 -0.74
N ARG A 654 34.38 3.79 -0.74
CA ARG A 654 34.23 4.65 0.43
C ARG A 654 33.18 4.05 1.35
N CYS A 655 33.48 4.01 2.64
CA CYS A 655 32.54 3.61 3.67
C CYS A 655 32.54 4.62 4.82
N LEU A 656 31.47 4.62 5.60
CA LEU A 656 31.41 5.21 6.93
C LEU A 656 31.36 4.07 7.92
N THR A 657 32.38 3.95 8.77
CA THR A 657 32.52 2.82 9.69
C THR A 657 32.10 3.20 11.10
N PHE A 658 31.12 2.46 11.64
CA PHE A 658 30.66 2.54 13.01
C PHE A 658 31.35 1.44 13.82
N SER A 659 32.07 1.81 14.86
CA SER A 659 32.88 0.88 15.65
C SER A 659 32.38 0.86 17.08
N ALA A 660 32.25 -0.33 17.65
CA ALA A 660 31.93 -0.53 19.06
C ALA A 660 33.00 -1.41 19.71
N LYS A 661 33.60 -0.90 20.79
CA LYS A 661 34.47 -1.70 21.64
C LYS A 661 33.60 -2.46 22.61
N VAL A 662 33.71 -3.78 22.61
CA VAL A 662 32.90 -4.67 23.44
C VAL A 662 33.79 -5.60 24.26
N ASP A 663 33.33 -5.96 25.45
CA ASP A 663 33.90 -7.08 26.19
C ASP A 663 33.19 -8.40 25.88
N GLU A 664 33.70 -9.51 26.42
CA GLU A 664 33.12 -10.85 26.24
C GLU A 664 31.71 -11.01 26.81
N SER A 665 31.25 -10.09 27.67
CA SER A 665 29.87 -10.09 28.18
C SER A 665 28.90 -9.33 27.27
N GLY A 666 29.37 -8.74 26.17
CA GLY A 666 28.56 -7.96 25.25
C GLY A 666 28.27 -6.53 25.72
N VAL A 667 28.99 -6.04 26.73
CA VAL A 667 28.90 -4.67 27.20
C VAL A 667 29.74 -3.76 26.30
N VAL A 668 29.14 -2.66 25.85
CA VAL A 668 29.81 -1.66 25.02
C VAL A 668 30.63 -0.74 25.92
N LEU A 669 31.94 -0.72 25.69
CA LEU A 669 32.93 0.05 26.44
C LEU A 669 33.26 1.39 25.77
N ASP A 670 33.26 1.43 24.44
CA ASP A 670 33.59 2.63 23.66
C ASP A 670 32.93 2.59 22.27
N LEU A 671 32.80 3.76 21.64
CA LEU A 671 32.18 3.95 20.33
C LEU A 671 33.00 4.92 19.47
N ALA A 672 33.14 4.62 18.18
CA ALA A 672 33.79 5.50 17.23
C ALA A 672 33.09 5.50 15.86
N ILE A 673 33.13 6.64 15.17
CA ILE A 673 32.64 6.78 13.78
C ILE A 673 33.82 7.28 12.95
N THR A 674 34.20 6.51 11.93
CA THR A 674 35.39 6.78 11.12
C THR A 674 35.04 6.71 9.64
N PRO A 675 35.20 7.79 8.86
CA PRO A 675 35.11 7.68 7.41
C PRO A 675 36.28 6.81 6.91
N GLY A 676 36.02 5.87 6.02
CA GLY A 676 36.96 4.83 5.64
C GLY A 676 37.01 4.52 4.14
N ILE A 677 37.98 3.70 3.76
CA ILE A 677 38.12 3.06 2.45
C ILE A 677 38.21 1.55 2.67
N ALA A 678 37.26 0.80 2.12
CA ALA A 678 37.26 -0.65 2.12
C ALA A 678 38.26 -1.19 1.09
N ARG A 679 39.00 -2.25 1.44
CA ARG A 679 40.05 -2.84 0.58
C ARG A 679 39.86 -4.34 0.42
N ASN A 680 39.83 -5.08 1.53
CA ASN A 680 39.70 -6.52 1.55
C ASN A 680 38.25 -6.94 1.84
N VAL A 681 37.38 -6.84 0.82
CA VAL A 681 35.95 -7.18 0.93
C VAL A 681 35.71 -8.64 0.55
N VAL A 682 35.02 -9.38 1.42
CA VAL A 682 34.66 -10.78 1.26
C VAL A 682 33.14 -10.89 1.23
N TYR A 683 32.58 -11.36 0.11
CA TYR A 683 31.13 -11.61 0.00
C TYR A 683 30.83 -13.04 0.41
N MET A 684 29.84 -13.24 1.28
CA MET A 684 29.36 -14.58 1.65
C MET A 684 27.84 -14.58 1.82
N THR A 685 27.25 -15.77 1.85
CA THR A 685 25.80 -15.90 2.09
C THR A 685 25.48 -16.22 3.53
N VAL A 686 24.26 -15.87 3.94
CA VAL A 686 23.73 -16.24 5.26
C VAL A 686 23.74 -17.76 5.44
N ASP A 687 23.35 -18.52 4.40
CA ASP A 687 23.36 -19.99 4.42
C ASP A 687 24.76 -20.55 4.60
N GLU A 688 25.76 -19.96 3.95
CA GLU A 688 27.15 -20.36 4.12
C GLU A 688 27.62 -20.09 5.56
N LEU A 689 27.36 -18.90 6.11
CA LEU A 689 27.71 -18.57 7.49
C LEU A 689 27.01 -19.49 8.51
N ALA A 690 25.78 -19.93 8.22
CA ALA A 690 25.00 -20.83 9.08
C ALA A 690 25.70 -22.18 9.33
N ILE A 691 26.56 -22.63 8.41
CA ILE A 691 27.37 -23.85 8.57
C ILE A 691 28.31 -23.71 9.78
N LEU A 692 28.84 -22.50 10.01
CA LEU A 692 29.74 -22.19 11.11
C LEU A 692 29.00 -21.77 12.38
N CYS A 693 28.02 -20.89 12.21
CA CYS A 693 27.30 -20.19 13.26
C CYS A 693 25.79 -20.46 13.07
N PRO A 694 25.29 -21.63 13.52
CA PRO A 694 23.90 -21.98 13.34
C PRO A 694 23.01 -21.03 14.13
N PHE A 695 22.10 -20.34 13.44
CA PHE A 695 21.05 -19.54 14.05
C PHE A 695 19.73 -20.30 14.03
N ALA A 696 18.82 -19.97 14.95
CA ALA A 696 17.47 -20.54 14.94
C ALA A 696 16.82 -20.19 13.59
N PRO A 697 16.29 -21.17 12.84
CA PRO A 697 15.73 -20.90 11.52
C PRO A 697 14.61 -19.87 11.66
N GLY A 698 14.71 -18.79 10.90
CA GLY A 698 13.58 -17.90 10.70
C GLY A 698 12.40 -18.64 10.06
N PRO A 699 11.22 -18.01 9.97
CA PRO A 699 10.11 -18.52 9.18
C PRO A 699 10.63 -18.84 7.77
N LYS A 700 10.61 -20.11 7.39
CA LYS A 700 10.96 -20.51 6.04
C LYS A 700 9.90 -19.94 5.12
N ALA A 701 10.30 -19.23 4.07
CA ALA A 701 9.40 -18.91 2.98
C ALA A 701 8.66 -20.21 2.55
N PRO A 702 7.36 -20.15 2.22
CA PRO A 702 6.61 -21.31 1.78
C PRO A 702 7.41 -22.06 0.71
N GLN A 703 7.77 -23.32 0.97
CA GLN A 703 8.53 -24.13 0.01
C GLN A 703 7.69 -24.52 -1.21
N ASP A 704 6.39 -24.24 -1.17
CA ASP A 704 5.46 -24.44 -2.27
C ASP A 704 5.62 -23.32 -3.32
N SER A 705 6.77 -23.28 -3.99
CA SER A 705 6.91 -22.47 -5.19
C SER A 705 6.13 -23.14 -6.32
N ILE A 706 4.91 -22.66 -6.60
CA ILE A 706 4.17 -23.07 -7.79
C ILE A 706 4.82 -22.40 -8.99
N ARG A 707 5.61 -23.16 -9.75
CA ARG A 707 6.20 -22.68 -11.01
C ARG A 707 5.19 -22.83 -12.14
N VAL A 708 4.77 -21.71 -12.72
CA VAL A 708 3.86 -21.70 -13.89
C VAL A 708 4.68 -21.42 -15.14
N GLY A 709 4.75 -22.41 -16.04
CA GLY A 709 5.42 -22.29 -17.34
C GLY A 709 6.61 -23.25 -17.53
N PRO A 710 7.17 -23.34 -18.75
CA PRO A 710 8.37 -24.12 -19.01
C PRO A 710 9.55 -23.58 -18.19
N GLU A 711 10.47 -24.46 -17.85
CA GLU A 711 11.75 -24.05 -17.28
C GLU A 711 12.45 -23.16 -18.31
N LEU A 712 12.40 -21.84 -18.08
CA LEU A 712 13.27 -20.93 -18.79
C LEU A 712 14.69 -21.43 -18.51
N PRO A 713 15.57 -21.56 -19.53
CA PRO A 713 16.99 -21.73 -19.24
C PRO A 713 17.35 -20.66 -18.21
N PRO A 714 18.13 -21.00 -17.17
CA PRO A 714 18.48 -20.04 -16.13
C PRO A 714 18.82 -18.75 -16.85
N GLU A 715 18.01 -17.71 -16.65
CA GLU A 715 18.22 -16.44 -17.34
C GLU A 715 19.71 -16.19 -17.21
N GLU A 716 20.39 -15.97 -18.33
CA GLU A 716 21.62 -15.20 -18.28
C GLU A 716 21.15 -13.84 -17.76
N ILE A 717 21.01 -13.74 -16.43
CA ILE A 717 20.89 -12.49 -15.70
C ILE A 717 22.01 -11.68 -16.35
N PRO A 718 21.69 -10.62 -17.10
CA PRO A 718 22.67 -9.93 -17.91
C PRO A 718 23.84 -9.65 -16.98
N SER A 719 25.01 -10.15 -17.37
CA SER A 719 26.20 -10.31 -16.53
C SER A 719 26.65 -8.97 -15.95
N ALA A 720 25.98 -8.50 -14.92
CA ALA A 720 26.61 -7.70 -13.89
C ALA A 720 27.59 -8.66 -13.23
N GLU A 721 28.87 -8.36 -13.33
CA GLU A 721 29.99 -9.11 -12.76
C GLU A 721 29.54 -9.79 -11.46
N THR A 722 29.32 -11.11 -11.50
CA THR A 722 28.79 -11.84 -10.35
C THR A 722 29.80 -11.66 -9.22
N LYS A 723 29.39 -10.96 -8.15
CA LYS A 723 30.23 -10.77 -6.96
C LYS A 723 30.78 -12.15 -6.55
N PRO A 724 32.10 -12.29 -6.34
CA PRO A 724 32.68 -13.59 -6.06
C PRO A 724 32.26 -14.02 -4.65
N LEU A 725 31.23 -14.86 -4.57
CA LEU A 725 30.77 -15.46 -3.32
C LEU A 725 31.85 -16.41 -2.80
N SER A 726 32.39 -16.10 -1.63
CA SER A 726 33.37 -16.91 -0.92
C SER A 726 32.68 -17.98 -0.09
N ARG A 727 33.29 -19.16 -0.02
CA ARG A 727 32.86 -20.25 0.87
C ARG A 727 33.72 -20.25 2.13
N ILE A 728 33.23 -20.90 3.19
CA ILE A 728 34.02 -21.11 4.42
C ILE A 728 35.31 -21.88 4.11
N SER A 729 35.30 -22.77 3.11
CA SER A 729 36.49 -23.50 2.65
C SER A 729 37.60 -22.59 2.10
N ASP A 730 37.25 -21.38 1.67
CA ASP A 730 38.17 -20.43 1.06
C ASP A 730 38.80 -19.48 2.11
N LEU A 731 38.31 -19.55 3.35
CA LEU A 731 38.77 -18.74 4.47
C LEU A 731 39.95 -19.39 5.19
N SER A 732 40.85 -18.57 5.72
CA SER A 732 41.93 -19.05 6.58
C SER A 732 41.40 -19.48 7.95
N PRO A 733 42.13 -20.31 8.71
CA PRO A 733 41.71 -20.70 10.06
C PRO A 733 41.49 -19.51 11.00
N GLU A 734 42.24 -18.42 10.83
CA GLU A 734 42.07 -17.21 11.64
C GLU A 734 40.75 -16.50 11.31
N ASP A 735 40.42 -16.36 10.03
CA ASP A 735 39.15 -15.76 9.58
C ASP A 735 37.93 -16.53 10.12
N VAL A 736 38.04 -17.86 10.15
CA VAL A 736 37.01 -18.74 10.68
C VAL A 736 36.83 -18.51 12.18
N GLU A 737 37.92 -18.34 12.93
CA GLU A 737 37.85 -18.02 14.36
C GLU A 737 37.31 -16.60 14.61
N ASP A 738 37.62 -15.64 13.74
CA ASP A 738 37.10 -14.28 13.83
C ASP A 738 35.58 -14.24 13.58
N LEU A 739 35.06 -15.01 12.63
CA LEU A 739 33.61 -15.17 12.43
C LEU A 739 32.91 -15.82 13.63
N LYS A 740 33.51 -16.86 14.22
CA LYS A 740 32.98 -17.46 15.47
C LYS A 740 33.01 -16.48 16.63
N LEU A 741 34.07 -15.67 16.72
CA LEU A 741 34.21 -14.65 17.75
C LEU A 741 33.15 -13.56 17.59
N LEU A 742 32.93 -13.06 16.37
CA LEU A 742 31.85 -12.13 16.05
C LEU A 742 30.49 -12.69 16.49
N SER A 743 30.16 -13.93 16.12
CA SER A 743 28.92 -14.59 16.52
C SER A 743 28.74 -14.59 18.05
N ARG A 744 29.75 -15.05 18.80
CA ARG A 744 29.68 -15.09 20.27
C ARG A 744 29.48 -13.72 20.90
N LEU A 745 30.20 -12.69 20.42
CA LEU A 745 30.06 -11.32 20.92
C LEU A 745 28.68 -10.74 20.59
N THR A 746 28.14 -11.02 19.41
CA THR A 746 26.79 -10.56 19.03
C THR A 746 25.69 -11.25 19.83
N ASP A 747 25.84 -12.52 20.18
CA ASP A 747 24.89 -13.23 21.07
C ASP A 747 24.96 -12.69 22.50
N ALA A 748 26.15 -12.44 23.02
CA ALA A 748 26.32 -11.77 24.32
C ALA A 748 25.67 -10.38 24.32
N ARG A 749 25.87 -9.61 23.23
CA ARG A 749 25.23 -8.30 23.06
C ARG A 749 23.70 -8.41 23.01
N ARG A 750 23.16 -9.42 22.32
CA ARG A 750 21.73 -9.70 22.29
C ARG A 750 21.19 -9.98 23.68
N ALA A 751 21.86 -10.82 24.47
CA ALA A 751 21.45 -11.12 25.85
C ALA A 751 21.43 -9.85 26.74
N VAL A 752 22.39 -8.95 26.57
CA VAL A 752 22.38 -7.64 27.26
C VAL A 752 21.19 -6.78 26.81
N LEU A 753 20.83 -6.78 25.53
CA LEU A 753 19.65 -6.04 25.04
C LEU A 753 18.37 -6.64 25.62
N GLU A 754 18.23 -7.96 25.62
CA GLU A 754 17.07 -8.68 26.17
C GLU A 754 16.89 -8.43 27.67
N ALA A 755 17.99 -8.46 28.44
CA ALA A 755 17.97 -8.12 29.86
C ALA A 755 17.53 -6.67 30.13
N ASN A 756 17.69 -5.77 29.15
CA ASN A 756 17.27 -4.38 29.21
C ASN A 756 15.91 -4.12 28.53
N GLY A 757 15.11 -5.17 28.30
CA GLY A 757 13.77 -5.06 27.73
C GLY A 757 13.72 -5.06 26.19
N GLY A 758 14.84 -5.37 25.53
CA GLY A 758 14.84 -5.68 24.10
C GLY A 758 14.06 -6.96 23.83
N MET A 759 13.11 -6.93 22.90
CA MET A 759 12.36 -8.11 22.51
C MET A 759 12.75 -8.53 21.09
N PRO A 760 13.09 -9.80 20.85
CA PRO A 760 13.36 -10.27 19.50
C PRO A 760 12.07 -10.21 18.67
N ALA A 761 12.19 -9.99 17.37
CA ALA A 761 11.03 -9.96 16.46
C ALA A 761 10.17 -11.23 16.55
N SER A 762 10.77 -12.38 16.88
CA SER A 762 10.07 -13.64 17.12
C SER A 762 9.15 -13.65 18.34
N ALA A 763 9.34 -12.73 19.30
CA ALA A 763 8.46 -12.60 20.47
C ALA A 763 7.13 -11.88 20.15
N PHE A 764 7.03 -11.27 18.95
CA PHE A 764 5.82 -10.59 18.48
C PHE A 764 4.97 -11.45 17.53
N ARG A 765 5.41 -12.68 17.23
CA ARG A 765 4.69 -13.62 16.36
C ARG A 765 3.87 -14.63 17.15
#